data_AF-A0A3A5Q0P9-F1
#
_entry.id   AF-A0A3A5Q0P9-F1
#
_cell.length_a   1.000
_cell.length_b   1.000
_cell.length_c   1.000
_cell.angle_alpha   90.00
_cell.angle_beta   90.00
_cell.angle_gamma   90.00
#
_symmetry.space_group_name_H-M   'P 1'
#
loop_
_entity.id
_entity.type
_entity.pdbx_description
1 polymer ?
#
loop_
_entity_poly.entity_id
_entity_poly.type
_entity_poly.pdbx_seq_one_letter_code
_entity_poly.pdbx_strand_id
1 'polypeptide(L)'
;MEYYFSGTIERVIFENQSSFFRILLLDINDTDAEDYDDFEIIVTGTMADIVEGEDYTFWGELVHHPKYGQQLQMTRYERAKPTSKGLVKYFSSDHFKGIGLKTAQKIVDLYGEDTIDKILQAPEKLASISGLSRKNREAFVEKLQLNYGTERVLAQLANYGIPNKLAFQIQDFYKEETLQIVESAPYQLVEDIQGMGFKIADQLAEELGIASDAPERFRAGLVHSLLTLSLETGDTYVEAKELLQATIQLLEASRPVELDPASIAQELAGLIEEDKVQNIDTKIFNNSLFFAEEGIRSHIGRLLEKGKQESFELEKIEETIKQIEKELAIHYDPIQRKAIQEAIQQKVFVLTGGPGTGKTTVINGIIGTYARLHQLDLGKKSQLPILLAAPTGRAARRMSELTGLPSATIHRHLGMTGDDDTSHLDDYLDADFIIVDEFSMVDTWLANQLLSNISSNTKLLIVGDADQLPSVSPGQVLSDLLQIPSIPQVKLEHIFRQSEDSTIVTLASQIRKGHLPPDFTEKKPDRSYFEAPSELVAPMIEKITSAALRNSIPARDIQVLAPMYRGSAGIDQINSLMQELLNPLETDALFFQALDCQYRNGDKVIHLVNDAESNVFNGDIGYITDLLPAKYTESKQDELTIQFDGNELVYPRNEWYKIRLAYAMSIHKSQGSEFPVVILPLTNQSRRMLQRNLIYTAITRSKSKLILLGEYTAFHFATQNTGTARKTYLIERFSDVLPQRTDSSSQSPVHLEELDKKTEPQSELVSVENHSDSSDSQHSQQGYRLTKDNYLSIDPMIGLTEEEIQHFFKN
;
A
#
# COMPACT_ATOMS: atom_id res chain seq x y z
N MET A 1 17.51 -1.42 -25.80
CA MET A 1 18.24 -0.58 -26.79
C MET A 1 17.15 0.17 -27.54
N GLU A 2 17.19 1.50 -27.55
CA GLU A 2 16.12 2.32 -28.14
C GLU A 2 16.34 2.43 -29.66
N TYR A 3 15.31 2.12 -30.44
CA TYR A 3 15.25 2.26 -31.90
C TYR A 3 14.24 3.35 -32.27
N TYR A 4 14.40 3.97 -33.44
CA TYR A 4 13.40 4.87 -34.01
C TYR A 4 12.72 4.27 -35.23
N PHE A 5 11.44 4.58 -35.39
CA PHE A 5 10.63 4.25 -36.55
C PHE A 5 9.88 5.51 -36.98
N SER A 6 10.14 5.97 -38.21
CA SER A 6 9.51 7.14 -38.80
C SER A 6 8.61 6.72 -39.95
N GLY A 7 7.37 7.21 -39.99
CA GLY A 7 6.37 6.67 -40.93
C GLY A 7 5.04 7.41 -40.90
N THR A 8 4.14 7.03 -41.80
CA THR A 8 2.76 7.56 -41.85
C THR A 8 1.84 6.67 -41.01
N ILE A 9 1.03 7.27 -40.12
CA ILE A 9 0.03 6.49 -39.36
C ILE A 9 -1.05 6.01 -40.32
N GLU A 10 -1.15 4.72 -40.56
CA GLU A 10 -2.19 4.15 -41.44
C GLU A 10 -3.56 4.17 -40.75
N ARG A 11 -3.61 3.70 -39.50
CA ARG A 11 -4.83 3.66 -38.68
C ARG A 11 -4.53 3.48 -37.19
N VAL A 12 -5.43 3.99 -36.36
CA VAL A 12 -5.46 3.70 -34.92
C VAL A 12 -6.26 2.41 -34.70
N ILE A 13 -5.62 1.39 -34.15
CA ILE A 13 -6.21 0.07 -33.89
C ILE A 13 -7.01 0.07 -32.59
N PHE A 14 -6.49 0.75 -31.56
CA PHE A 14 -7.10 0.85 -30.24
C PHE A 14 -6.74 2.18 -29.59
N GLU A 15 -7.69 2.75 -28.86
CA GLU A 15 -7.49 3.94 -28.05
C GLU A 15 -8.24 3.81 -26.73
N ASN A 16 -7.54 4.13 -25.64
CA ASN A 16 -8.16 4.38 -24.35
C ASN A 16 -8.01 5.88 -24.02
N GLN A 17 -9.14 6.60 -24.02
CA GLN A 17 -9.17 8.04 -23.79
C GLN A 17 -8.77 8.44 -22.36
N SER A 18 -8.98 7.57 -21.35
CA SER A 18 -8.67 7.92 -19.96
C SER A 18 -7.20 7.68 -19.60
N SER A 19 -6.53 6.75 -20.29
CA SER A 19 -5.11 6.44 -20.05
C SER A 19 -4.18 6.94 -21.14
N PHE A 20 -4.72 7.59 -22.18
CA PHE A 20 -4.01 7.99 -23.41
C PHE A 20 -3.25 6.85 -24.10
N PHE A 21 -3.57 5.59 -23.75
CA PHE A 21 -2.91 4.43 -24.32
C PHE A 21 -3.48 4.13 -25.69
N ARG A 22 -2.60 4.01 -26.69
CA ARG A 22 -2.99 3.70 -28.07
C ARG A 22 -2.15 2.58 -28.66
N ILE A 23 -2.79 1.89 -29.59
CA ILE A 23 -2.16 0.93 -30.50
C ILE A 23 -2.46 1.44 -31.90
N LEU A 24 -1.42 1.68 -32.69
CA LEU A 24 -1.55 2.17 -34.07
C LEU A 24 -0.69 1.33 -35.00
N LEU A 25 -1.06 1.35 -36.28
CA LEU A 25 -0.27 0.79 -37.37
C LEU A 25 0.47 1.91 -38.08
N LEU A 26 1.79 1.79 -38.17
CA LEU A 26 2.69 2.74 -38.81
C LEU A 26 3.24 2.13 -40.10
N ASP A 27 3.06 2.82 -41.22
CA ASP A 27 3.72 2.52 -42.49
C ASP A 27 5.11 3.17 -42.49
N ILE A 28 6.16 2.35 -42.51
CA ILE A 28 7.54 2.75 -42.20
C ILE A 28 8.18 3.41 -43.42
N ASN A 29 8.66 4.63 -43.22
CA ASN A 29 9.49 5.36 -44.17
C ASN A 29 10.99 5.21 -43.86
N ASP A 30 11.38 5.19 -42.58
CA ASP A 30 12.78 5.16 -42.13
C ASP A 30 12.91 4.56 -40.72
N THR A 31 14.03 3.88 -40.44
CA THR A 31 14.34 3.27 -39.13
C THR A 31 15.83 2.96 -38.98
N ASP A 32 16.35 2.96 -37.74
CA ASP A 32 17.70 2.47 -37.39
C ASP A 32 17.74 1.02 -36.91
N ALA A 33 16.61 0.31 -36.95
CA ALA A 33 16.55 -1.12 -36.66
C ALA A 33 17.06 -1.93 -37.87
N GLU A 34 18.37 -2.15 -37.96
CA GLU A 34 19.02 -2.87 -39.09
C GLU A 34 18.45 -4.29 -39.34
N ASP A 35 17.87 -4.92 -38.32
CA ASP A 35 17.30 -6.28 -38.39
C ASP A 35 15.78 -6.31 -38.64
N TYR A 36 15.15 -5.18 -38.98
CA TYR A 36 13.69 -5.08 -39.23
C TYR A 36 13.39 -4.88 -40.72
N ASP A 37 12.82 -5.90 -41.37
CA ASP A 37 12.61 -5.95 -42.83
C ASP A 37 11.16 -5.66 -43.28
N ASP A 38 10.21 -5.50 -42.36
CA ASP A 38 8.80 -5.24 -42.70
C ASP A 38 8.55 -3.76 -43.04
N PHE A 39 7.56 -3.49 -43.89
CA PHE A 39 7.16 -2.14 -44.29
C PHE A 39 6.20 -1.48 -43.30
N GLU A 40 5.63 -2.24 -42.36
CA GLU A 40 4.70 -1.74 -41.36
C GLU A 40 5.11 -2.22 -39.97
N ILE A 41 4.79 -1.45 -38.94
CA ILE A 41 5.00 -1.85 -37.53
C ILE A 41 3.82 -1.39 -36.67
N ILE A 42 3.46 -2.22 -35.70
CA ILE A 42 2.52 -1.82 -34.66
C ILE A 42 3.28 -1.05 -33.58
N VAL A 43 2.83 0.19 -33.33
CA VAL A 43 3.35 1.02 -32.25
C VAL A 43 2.36 1.00 -31.08
N THR A 44 2.88 0.78 -29.88
CA THR A 44 2.10 0.71 -28.64
C THR A 44 2.66 1.66 -27.60
N GLY A 45 1.80 2.41 -26.91
CA GLY A 45 2.20 3.25 -25.78
C GLY A 45 1.24 4.39 -25.51
N THR A 46 1.62 5.27 -24.58
CA THR A 46 0.81 6.41 -24.15
C THR A 46 1.14 7.65 -24.97
N MET A 47 0.16 8.19 -25.72
CA MET A 47 0.32 9.32 -26.64
C MET A 47 -0.94 10.20 -26.71
N ALA A 48 -0.73 11.51 -26.91
CA ALA A 48 -1.79 12.49 -27.10
C ALA A 48 -2.39 12.34 -28.49
N ASP A 49 -3.54 12.96 -28.75
CA ASP A 49 -4.26 12.96 -30.03
C ASP A 49 -3.32 12.88 -31.24
N ILE A 50 -3.39 11.73 -31.93
CA ILE A 50 -2.65 11.45 -33.16
C ILE A 50 -3.62 11.56 -34.32
N VAL A 51 -3.12 12.02 -35.46
CA VAL A 51 -3.91 12.19 -36.67
C VAL A 51 -3.55 11.09 -37.66
N GLU A 52 -4.55 10.28 -38.04
CA GLU A 52 -4.39 9.27 -39.09
C GLU A 52 -3.99 9.93 -40.43
N GLY A 53 -3.07 9.29 -41.15
CA GLY A 53 -2.55 9.76 -42.44
C GLY A 53 -1.49 10.86 -42.35
N GLU A 54 -0.93 11.10 -41.16
CA GLU A 54 0.19 12.01 -40.94
C GLU A 54 1.46 11.28 -40.51
N ASP A 55 2.60 11.94 -40.70
CA ASP A 55 3.92 11.39 -40.44
C ASP A 55 4.36 11.64 -39.00
N TYR A 56 4.82 10.59 -38.34
CA TYR A 56 5.34 10.60 -36.98
C TYR A 56 6.64 9.82 -36.90
N THR A 57 7.48 10.20 -35.96
CA THR A 57 8.65 9.45 -35.55
C THR A 57 8.43 8.96 -34.12
N PHE A 58 8.60 7.67 -33.92
CA PHE A 58 8.44 6.99 -32.64
C PHE A 58 9.79 6.42 -32.22
N TRP A 59 10.14 6.57 -30.94
CA TRP A 59 11.29 5.91 -30.34
C TRP A 59 10.81 4.92 -29.29
N GLY A 60 11.51 3.80 -29.16
CA GLY A 60 11.15 2.79 -28.18
C GLY A 60 11.94 1.50 -28.28
N GLU A 61 11.51 0.49 -27.55
CA GLU A 61 12.10 -0.84 -27.59
C GLU A 61 11.26 -1.79 -28.45
N LEU A 62 11.93 -2.61 -29.26
CA LEU A 62 11.27 -3.69 -30.00
C LEU A 62 10.89 -4.81 -29.03
N VAL A 63 9.59 -5.08 -28.94
CA VAL A 63 9.02 -6.16 -28.13
C VAL A 63 8.27 -7.14 -29.00
N HIS A 64 8.32 -8.42 -28.63
CA HIS A 64 7.64 -9.47 -29.39
C HIS A 64 6.28 -9.81 -28.76
N HIS A 65 5.19 -9.44 -29.44
CA HIS A 65 3.84 -9.76 -29.00
C HIS A 65 3.41 -11.16 -29.50
N PRO A 66 2.89 -12.05 -28.64
CA PRO A 66 2.58 -13.44 -28.98
C PRO A 66 1.64 -13.64 -30.18
N LYS A 67 0.76 -12.66 -30.44
CA LYS A 67 -0.28 -12.71 -31.49
C LYS A 67 0.02 -11.81 -32.70
N TYR A 68 0.85 -10.79 -32.53
CA TYR A 68 0.98 -9.69 -33.50
C TYR A 68 2.43 -9.49 -33.98
N GLY A 69 3.36 -10.37 -33.59
CA GLY A 69 4.76 -10.30 -34.02
C GLY A 69 5.54 -9.21 -33.30
N GLN A 70 6.61 -8.72 -33.93
CA GLN A 70 7.39 -7.59 -33.41
C GLN A 70 6.56 -6.30 -33.41
N GLN A 71 6.67 -5.55 -32.33
CA GLN A 71 6.00 -4.27 -32.14
C GLN A 71 6.99 -3.30 -31.52
N LEU A 72 6.77 -2.01 -31.76
CA LEU A 72 7.49 -0.95 -31.07
C LEU A 72 6.72 -0.59 -29.79
N GLN A 73 7.33 -0.84 -28.63
CA GLN A 73 6.87 -0.25 -27.38
C GLN A 73 7.49 1.14 -27.23
N MET A 74 6.70 2.15 -27.56
CA MET A 74 7.13 3.55 -27.64
C MET A 74 7.41 4.13 -26.25
N THR A 75 8.54 4.80 -26.12
CA THR A 75 8.97 5.61 -24.96
C THR A 75 8.65 7.09 -25.18
N ARG A 76 8.93 7.60 -26.38
CA ARG A 76 8.63 8.98 -26.81
C ARG A 76 8.22 9.00 -28.28
N TYR A 77 7.56 10.07 -28.69
CA TYR A 77 7.20 10.31 -30.08
C TYR A 77 7.25 11.78 -30.40
N GLU A 78 7.42 12.08 -31.67
CA GLU A 78 7.37 13.42 -32.22
C GLU A 78 6.60 13.35 -33.54
N ARG A 79 5.77 14.35 -33.79
CA ARG A 79 5.15 14.51 -35.10
C ARG A 79 6.23 14.97 -36.08
N ALA A 80 6.41 14.26 -37.18
CA ALA A 80 7.38 14.68 -38.18
C ALA A 80 7.01 16.07 -38.70
N LYS A 81 8.00 16.96 -38.86
CA LYS A 81 7.77 18.33 -39.33
C LYS A 81 6.94 18.30 -40.61
N PRO A 82 5.71 18.81 -40.61
CA PRO A 82 4.82 18.62 -41.74
C PRO A 82 5.37 19.39 -42.94
N THR A 83 5.58 18.68 -44.06
CA THR A 83 6.01 19.32 -45.31
C THR A 83 5.03 20.42 -45.71
N SER A 84 5.45 21.42 -46.49
CA SER A 84 4.56 22.50 -46.93
C SER A 84 3.29 21.98 -47.63
N LYS A 85 3.34 20.81 -48.27
CA LYS A 85 2.17 20.13 -48.85
C LYS A 85 1.27 19.49 -47.78
N GLY A 86 1.84 18.88 -46.74
CA GLY A 86 1.11 18.31 -45.60
C GLY A 86 0.36 19.38 -44.81
N LEU A 87 1.00 20.51 -44.52
CA LEU A 87 0.38 21.66 -43.83
C LEU A 87 -0.84 22.22 -44.58
N VAL A 88 -0.76 22.30 -45.91
CA VAL A 88 -1.88 22.79 -46.73
C VAL A 88 -3.07 21.84 -46.64
N LYS A 89 -2.82 20.52 -46.66
CA LYS A 89 -3.86 19.49 -46.50
C LYS A 89 -4.49 19.59 -45.10
N TYR A 90 -3.65 19.68 -44.05
CA TYR A 90 -4.07 19.80 -42.66
C TYR A 90 -4.96 21.02 -42.40
N PHE A 91 -4.52 22.22 -42.80
CA PHE A 91 -5.32 23.45 -42.60
C PHE A 91 -6.60 23.50 -43.44
N SER A 92 -6.66 22.75 -44.54
CA SER A 92 -7.86 22.66 -45.39
C SER A 92 -8.82 21.52 -45.03
N SER A 93 -8.50 20.74 -44.00
CA SER A 93 -9.31 19.62 -43.53
C SER A 93 -10.59 20.06 -42.83
N ASP A 94 -11.51 19.11 -42.61
CA ASP A 94 -12.76 19.35 -41.88
C ASP A 94 -12.54 19.80 -40.42
N HIS A 95 -11.32 19.71 -39.92
CA HIS A 95 -10.94 20.22 -38.60
C HIS A 95 -11.02 21.75 -38.54
N PHE A 96 -10.74 22.47 -39.64
CA PHE A 96 -10.72 23.94 -39.66
C PHE A 96 -11.85 24.50 -40.53
N LYS A 97 -13.03 24.65 -39.92
CA LYS A 97 -14.22 25.20 -40.59
C LYS A 97 -13.95 26.62 -41.09
N GLY A 98 -14.05 26.81 -42.41
CA GLY A 98 -13.88 28.11 -43.06
C GLY A 98 -12.49 28.37 -43.64
N ILE A 99 -11.61 27.38 -43.67
CA ILE A 99 -10.33 27.42 -44.39
C ILE A 99 -10.36 26.43 -45.56
N GLY A 100 -10.35 26.96 -46.78
CA GLY A 100 -10.22 26.13 -47.99
C GLY A 100 -8.77 26.02 -48.46
N LEU A 101 -8.51 25.09 -49.39
CA LEU A 101 -7.18 24.83 -49.98
C LEU A 101 -6.39 26.09 -50.38
N LYS A 102 -7.05 27.06 -51.03
CA LYS A 102 -6.40 28.32 -51.45
C LYS A 102 -6.00 29.22 -50.28
N THR A 103 -6.76 29.20 -49.19
CA THR A 103 -6.45 29.96 -47.97
C THR A 103 -5.34 29.26 -47.19
N ALA A 104 -5.40 27.93 -47.08
CA ALA A 104 -4.36 27.10 -46.48
C ALA A 104 -2.99 27.30 -47.18
N GLN A 105 -2.95 27.31 -48.52
CA GLN A 105 -1.72 27.59 -49.28
C GLN A 105 -1.15 28.98 -48.94
N LYS A 106 -2.00 30.02 -48.90
CA LYS A 106 -1.55 31.37 -48.52
C LYS A 106 -0.99 31.45 -47.10
N ILE A 107 -1.54 30.66 -46.17
CA ILE A 107 -1.04 30.60 -44.78
C ILE A 107 0.37 30.00 -44.77
N VAL A 108 0.57 28.87 -45.44
CA VAL A 108 1.88 28.19 -45.50
C VAL A 108 2.92 29.03 -46.24
N ASP A 109 2.54 29.67 -47.35
CA ASP A 109 3.44 30.56 -48.10
C ASP A 109 3.86 31.81 -47.29
N LEU A 110 3.00 32.28 -46.37
CA LEU A 110 3.26 33.45 -45.53
C LEU A 110 4.29 33.18 -44.43
N TYR A 111 4.24 31.99 -43.82
CA TYR A 111 5.08 31.66 -42.66
C TYR A 111 6.28 30.77 -43.00
N GLY A 112 6.26 30.05 -44.14
CA GLY A 112 7.35 29.22 -44.63
C GLY A 112 7.56 27.97 -43.78
N GLU A 113 8.81 27.55 -43.57
CA GLU A 113 9.12 26.42 -42.66
C GLU A 113 8.71 26.73 -41.22
N ASP A 114 8.42 25.70 -40.43
CA ASP A 114 7.88 25.82 -39.06
C ASP A 114 6.63 26.74 -38.99
N THR A 115 5.76 26.60 -40.00
CA THR A 115 4.56 27.46 -40.18
C THR A 115 3.73 27.54 -38.90
N ILE A 116 3.51 26.42 -38.22
CA ILE A 116 2.64 26.37 -37.04
C ILE A 116 3.26 27.15 -35.87
N ASP A 117 4.54 26.94 -35.55
CA ASP A 117 5.23 27.68 -34.48
C ASP A 117 5.22 29.18 -34.72
N LYS A 118 5.44 29.61 -35.97
CA LYS A 118 5.43 31.03 -36.31
C LYS A 118 4.03 31.64 -36.30
N ILE A 119 2.98 30.85 -36.57
CA ILE A 119 1.58 31.29 -36.39
C ILE A 119 1.30 31.52 -34.91
N LEU A 120 1.77 30.63 -34.02
CA LEU A 120 1.55 30.74 -32.58
C LEU A 120 2.33 31.91 -31.96
N GLN A 121 3.55 32.20 -32.45
CA GLN A 121 4.36 33.32 -31.99
C GLN A 121 3.90 34.69 -32.51
N ALA A 122 3.33 34.74 -33.73
CA ALA A 122 2.94 36.00 -34.37
C ALA A 122 1.60 35.89 -35.13
N PRO A 123 0.48 35.59 -34.45
CA PRO A 123 -0.82 35.32 -35.07
C PRO A 123 -1.38 36.52 -35.84
N GLU A 124 -0.98 37.74 -35.47
CA GLU A 124 -1.37 38.98 -36.13
C GLU A 124 -1.02 39.03 -37.64
N LYS A 125 0.00 38.30 -38.10
CA LYS A 125 0.35 38.25 -39.53
C LYS A 125 -0.74 37.59 -40.39
N LEU A 126 -1.59 36.74 -39.81
CA LEU A 126 -2.78 36.18 -40.48
C LEU A 126 -3.77 37.28 -40.94
N ALA A 127 -3.65 38.51 -40.43
CA ALA A 127 -4.42 39.67 -40.89
C ALA A 127 -4.18 40.06 -42.34
N SER A 128 -3.04 39.70 -42.89
CA SER A 128 -2.65 40.03 -44.26
C SER A 128 -3.31 39.14 -45.33
N ILE A 129 -3.96 38.03 -44.93
CA ILE A 129 -4.52 37.05 -45.85
C ILE A 129 -5.93 37.44 -46.32
N SER A 130 -6.05 37.77 -47.61
CA SER A 130 -7.33 38.06 -48.26
C SER A 130 -8.25 36.83 -48.28
N GLY A 131 -9.43 36.97 -47.64
CA GLY A 131 -10.46 35.93 -47.57
C GLY A 131 -10.59 35.21 -46.21
N LEU A 132 -9.76 35.53 -45.22
CA LEU A 132 -9.85 34.99 -43.86
C LEU A 132 -10.50 36.03 -42.91
N SER A 133 -11.77 35.81 -42.56
CA SER A 133 -12.51 36.70 -41.65
C SER A 133 -11.90 36.71 -40.23
N ARG A 134 -12.14 37.78 -39.46
CA ARG A 134 -11.66 37.88 -38.07
C ARG A 134 -12.11 36.68 -37.23
N LYS A 135 -13.39 36.31 -37.33
CA LYS A 135 -13.98 35.17 -36.62
C LYS A 135 -13.32 33.83 -36.98
N ASN A 136 -13.04 33.60 -38.27
CA ASN A 136 -12.38 32.35 -38.69
C ASN A 136 -10.90 32.33 -38.33
N ARG A 137 -10.24 33.49 -38.23
CA ARG A 137 -8.85 33.60 -37.77
C ARG A 137 -8.73 33.26 -36.29
N GLU A 138 -9.58 33.87 -35.46
CA GLU A 138 -9.61 33.61 -34.02
C GLU A 138 -9.89 32.12 -33.76
N ALA A 139 -10.92 31.54 -34.39
CA ALA A 139 -11.23 30.12 -34.26
C ALA A 139 -10.13 29.18 -34.83
N PHE A 140 -9.39 29.61 -35.86
CA PHE A 140 -8.27 28.84 -36.40
C PHE A 140 -7.10 28.80 -35.44
N VAL A 141 -6.70 29.95 -34.88
CA VAL A 141 -5.59 30.05 -33.93
C VAL A 141 -5.93 29.31 -32.64
N GLU A 142 -7.14 29.49 -32.11
CA GLU A 142 -7.62 28.80 -30.91
C GLU A 142 -7.58 27.27 -31.08
N LYS A 143 -8.07 26.76 -32.21
CA LYS A 143 -8.05 25.33 -32.49
C LYS A 143 -6.65 24.78 -32.79
N LEU A 144 -5.78 25.61 -33.38
CA LEU A 144 -4.38 25.26 -33.61
C LEU A 144 -3.59 25.23 -32.30
N GLN A 145 -3.86 26.16 -31.38
CA GLN A 145 -3.29 26.18 -30.02
C GLN A 145 -3.72 24.94 -29.22
N LEU A 146 -5.00 24.59 -29.27
CA LEU A 146 -5.55 23.46 -28.50
C LEU A 146 -4.97 22.11 -28.94
N ASN A 147 -4.85 21.88 -30.25
CA ASN A 147 -4.35 20.62 -30.78
C ASN A 147 -2.81 20.56 -30.78
N TYR A 148 -2.14 21.62 -31.24
CA TYR A 148 -0.68 21.59 -31.47
C TYR A 148 0.13 22.07 -30.26
N GLY A 149 -0.47 22.88 -29.37
CA GLY A 149 0.18 23.32 -28.14
C GLY A 149 0.45 22.14 -27.21
N THR A 150 -0.56 21.30 -26.98
CA THR A 150 -0.46 20.11 -26.12
C THR A 150 0.59 19.11 -26.63
N GLU A 151 0.57 18.77 -27.93
CA GLU A 151 1.58 17.90 -28.55
C GLU A 151 3.00 18.44 -28.38
N ARG A 152 3.20 19.76 -28.57
CA ARG A 152 4.51 20.40 -28.43
C ARG A 152 5.00 20.36 -26.99
N VAL A 153 4.12 20.63 -26.02
CA VAL A 153 4.48 20.58 -24.61
C VAL A 153 4.93 19.16 -24.25
N LEU A 154 4.17 18.14 -24.63
CA LEU A 154 4.50 16.75 -24.34
C LEU A 154 5.81 16.31 -25.01
N ALA A 155 6.06 16.72 -26.26
CA ALA A 155 7.33 16.45 -26.94
C ALA A 155 8.51 17.11 -26.21
N GLN A 156 8.36 18.35 -25.73
CA GLN A 156 9.38 19.01 -24.93
C GLN A 156 9.61 18.31 -23.58
N LEU A 157 8.55 17.90 -22.88
CA LEU A 157 8.67 17.16 -21.62
C LEU A 157 9.37 15.80 -21.82
N ALA A 158 9.05 15.10 -22.92
CA ALA A 158 9.72 13.86 -23.28
C ALA A 158 11.20 14.07 -23.62
N ASN A 159 11.56 15.19 -24.25
CA ASN A 159 12.96 15.56 -24.49
C ASN A 159 13.73 15.79 -23.20
N TYR A 160 13.07 16.25 -22.14
CA TYR A 160 13.64 16.35 -20.80
C TYR A 160 13.68 15.01 -20.03
N GLY A 161 13.42 13.89 -20.71
CA GLY A 161 13.42 12.56 -20.09
C GLY A 161 12.23 12.27 -19.19
N ILE A 162 11.17 13.08 -19.22
CA ILE A 162 9.96 12.85 -18.43
C ILE A 162 9.12 11.76 -19.10
N PRO A 163 8.79 10.65 -18.42
CA PRO A 163 7.92 9.62 -18.96
C PRO A 163 6.55 10.17 -19.36
N ASN A 164 6.01 9.72 -20.50
CA ASN A 164 4.75 10.25 -21.05
C ASN A 164 3.61 10.28 -20.02
N LYS A 165 3.45 9.26 -19.18
CA LYS A 165 2.42 9.25 -18.12
C LYS A 165 2.54 10.47 -17.20
N LEU A 166 3.75 10.82 -16.77
CA LEU A 166 4.01 12.00 -15.95
C LEU A 166 3.82 13.28 -16.78
N ALA A 167 4.26 13.29 -18.04
CA ALA A 167 4.07 14.43 -18.94
C ALA A 167 2.59 14.81 -19.10
N PHE A 168 1.69 13.83 -19.21
CA PHE A 168 0.25 14.07 -19.20
C PHE A 168 -0.25 14.63 -17.89
N GLN A 169 0.20 14.10 -16.75
CA GLN A 169 -0.21 14.62 -15.43
C GLN A 169 0.24 16.07 -15.23
N ILE A 170 1.48 16.41 -15.65
CA ILE A 170 1.99 17.79 -15.63
C ILE A 170 1.13 18.69 -16.52
N GLN A 171 0.81 18.24 -17.74
CA GLN A 171 0.01 19.01 -18.69
C GLN A 171 -1.44 19.20 -18.22
N ASP A 172 -2.03 18.19 -17.59
CA ASP A 172 -3.40 18.28 -17.07
C ASP A 172 -3.48 19.20 -15.85
N PHE A 173 -2.45 19.18 -15.00
CA PHE A 173 -2.36 20.00 -13.80
C PHE A 173 -2.12 21.48 -14.12
N TYR A 174 -1.07 21.80 -14.89
CA TYR A 174 -0.66 23.19 -15.17
C TYR A 174 -1.21 23.78 -16.46
N LYS A 175 -1.74 22.94 -17.37
CA LYS A 175 -2.40 23.36 -18.62
C LYS A 175 -1.53 24.27 -19.48
N GLU A 176 -1.91 25.54 -19.63
CA GLU A 176 -1.19 26.48 -20.49
C GLU A 176 0.14 26.95 -19.87
N GLU A 177 0.31 26.82 -18.55
CA GLU A 177 1.49 27.26 -17.81
C GLU A 177 2.59 26.19 -17.71
N THR A 178 2.33 24.98 -18.22
CA THR A 178 3.21 23.81 -18.06
C THR A 178 4.67 24.08 -18.41
N LEU A 179 4.96 24.60 -19.62
CA LEU A 179 6.34 24.87 -20.04
C LEU A 179 6.99 25.95 -19.19
N GLN A 180 6.25 27.01 -18.85
CA GLN A 180 6.77 28.09 -18.03
C GLN A 180 7.19 27.59 -16.66
N ILE A 181 6.37 26.76 -16.01
CA ILE A 181 6.66 26.23 -14.67
C ILE A 181 7.80 25.22 -14.73
N VAL A 182 7.79 24.31 -15.71
CA VAL A 182 8.87 23.33 -15.92
C VAL A 182 10.22 24.03 -16.11
N GLU A 183 10.27 25.13 -16.88
CA GLU A 183 11.50 25.87 -17.14
C GLU A 183 11.94 26.78 -15.99
N SER A 184 11.00 27.39 -15.26
CA SER A 184 11.32 28.37 -14.20
C SER A 184 11.39 27.79 -12.79
N ALA A 185 10.69 26.69 -12.53
CA ALA A 185 10.58 26.06 -11.21
C ALA A 185 10.47 24.52 -11.32
N PRO A 186 11.47 23.83 -11.92
CA PRO A 186 11.40 22.39 -12.18
C PRO A 186 11.20 21.53 -10.92
N TYR A 187 11.68 21.99 -9.76
CA TYR A 187 11.51 21.27 -8.50
C TYR A 187 10.09 21.38 -7.92
N GLN A 188 9.28 22.36 -8.33
CA GLN A 188 7.87 22.47 -7.93
C GLN A 188 7.07 21.25 -8.39
N LEU A 189 7.48 20.62 -9.49
CA LEU A 189 6.85 19.42 -10.02
C LEU A 189 6.91 18.23 -9.05
N VAL A 190 7.89 18.19 -8.13
CA VAL A 190 7.98 17.15 -7.08
C VAL A 190 6.87 17.30 -6.04
N GLU A 191 6.41 18.52 -5.78
CA GLU A 191 5.32 18.82 -4.85
C GLU A 191 3.95 18.62 -5.52
N ASP A 192 3.82 19.11 -6.75
CA ASP A 192 2.51 19.22 -7.42
C ASP A 192 2.09 17.95 -8.18
N ILE A 193 3.04 17.12 -8.62
CA ILE A 193 2.76 15.98 -9.50
C ILE A 193 3.01 14.65 -8.79
N GLN A 194 1.93 13.94 -8.49
CA GLN A 194 1.98 12.64 -7.83
C GLN A 194 2.80 11.62 -8.63
N GLY A 195 3.76 10.99 -7.96
CA GLY A 195 4.66 10.02 -8.58
C GLY A 195 5.87 10.64 -9.28
N MET A 196 6.00 11.98 -9.31
CA MET A 196 7.24 12.61 -9.71
C MET A 196 8.28 12.50 -8.59
N GLY A 197 9.37 11.77 -8.86
CA GLY A 197 10.49 11.64 -7.94
C GLY A 197 11.49 12.78 -8.07
N PHE A 198 12.19 13.09 -6.97
CA PHE A 198 13.23 14.13 -6.95
C PHE A 198 14.29 13.94 -8.04
N LYS A 199 14.73 12.70 -8.30
CA LYS A 199 15.78 12.43 -9.31
C LYS A 199 15.40 12.85 -10.73
N ILE A 200 14.14 12.68 -11.11
CA ILE A 200 13.65 13.08 -12.44
C ILE A 200 13.63 14.61 -12.53
N ALA A 201 13.10 15.28 -11.51
CA ALA A 201 13.11 16.74 -11.44
C ALA A 201 14.55 17.32 -11.37
N ASP A 202 15.46 16.64 -10.69
CA ASP A 202 16.87 17.03 -10.59
C ASP A 202 17.63 16.83 -11.90
N GLN A 203 17.28 15.82 -12.69
CA GLN A 203 17.80 15.65 -14.05
C GLN A 203 17.29 16.76 -14.99
N LEU A 204 15.98 17.03 -14.97
CA LEU A 204 15.37 18.15 -15.71
C LEU A 204 16.04 19.48 -15.35
N ALA A 205 16.21 19.76 -14.05
CA ALA A 205 16.85 20.97 -13.56
C ALA A 205 18.31 21.09 -14.05
N GLU A 206 19.03 19.97 -14.20
CA GLU A 206 20.39 19.96 -14.72
C GLU A 206 20.41 20.35 -16.20
N GLU A 207 19.49 19.80 -17.00
CA GLU A 207 19.35 20.12 -18.42
C GLU A 207 18.95 21.59 -18.65
N LEU A 208 18.19 22.17 -17.72
CA LEU A 208 17.83 23.59 -17.70
C LEU A 208 18.96 24.50 -17.18
N GLY A 209 20.08 23.94 -16.73
CA GLY A 209 21.26 24.68 -16.30
C GLY A 209 21.25 25.14 -14.83
N ILE A 210 20.39 24.55 -13.99
CA ILE A 210 20.40 24.82 -12.54
C ILE A 210 21.62 24.16 -11.90
N ALA A 211 22.42 24.95 -11.20
CA ALA A 211 23.68 24.51 -10.58
C ALA A 211 23.46 23.41 -9.51
N SER A 212 24.47 22.57 -9.29
CA SER A 212 24.42 21.49 -8.30
C SER A 212 24.31 22.00 -6.86
N ASP A 213 24.73 23.23 -6.60
CA ASP A 213 24.69 23.91 -5.31
C ASP A 213 23.60 24.99 -5.23
N ALA A 214 22.63 24.98 -6.16
CA ALA A 214 21.53 25.93 -6.17
C ALA A 214 20.63 25.79 -4.92
N PRO A 215 20.25 26.90 -4.26
CA PRO A 215 19.36 26.88 -3.10
C PRO A 215 18.03 26.16 -3.36
N GLU A 216 17.40 26.38 -4.52
CA GLU A 216 16.15 25.70 -4.87
C GLU A 216 16.28 24.17 -4.90
N ARG A 217 17.44 23.64 -5.30
CA ARG A 217 17.74 22.21 -5.32
C ARG A 217 17.83 21.63 -3.91
N PHE A 218 18.52 22.33 -3.01
CA PHE A 218 18.66 21.91 -1.62
C PHE A 218 17.32 21.92 -0.89
N ARG A 219 16.54 22.98 -1.08
CA ARG A 219 15.19 23.11 -0.51
C ARG A 219 14.28 21.95 -0.95
N ALA A 220 14.24 21.66 -2.25
CA ALA A 220 13.47 20.55 -2.78
C ALA A 220 13.96 19.19 -2.26
N GLY A 221 15.29 19.00 -2.17
CA GLY A 221 15.89 17.80 -1.61
C GLY A 221 15.51 17.58 -0.13
N LEU A 222 15.48 18.64 0.68
CA LEU A 222 15.08 18.60 2.09
C LEU A 222 13.61 18.21 2.26
N VAL A 223 12.70 18.89 1.55
CA VAL A 223 11.25 18.62 1.63
C VAL A 223 10.95 17.19 1.15
N HIS A 224 11.55 16.77 0.05
CA HIS A 224 11.41 15.41 -0.47
C HIS A 224 11.94 14.37 0.53
N SER A 225 13.16 14.56 1.03
CA SER A 225 13.77 13.62 2.00
C SER A 225 12.94 13.51 3.27
N LEU A 226 12.40 14.62 3.77
CA LEU A 226 11.56 14.64 4.97
C LEU A 226 10.30 13.81 4.78
N LEU A 227 9.59 13.99 3.65
CA LEU A 227 8.39 13.22 3.35
C LEU A 227 8.72 11.74 3.10
N THR A 228 9.75 11.44 2.31
CA THR A 228 10.16 10.07 2.00
C THR A 228 10.57 9.30 3.25
N LEU A 229 11.40 9.90 4.13
CA LEU A 229 11.78 9.27 5.39
C LEU A 229 10.55 9.00 6.27
N SER A 230 9.63 9.95 6.35
CA SER A 230 8.37 9.79 7.11
C SER A 230 7.56 8.62 6.56
N LEU A 231 7.39 8.52 5.24
CA LEU A 231 6.65 7.42 4.57
C LEU A 231 7.33 6.06 4.74
N GLU A 232 8.66 5.99 4.68
CA GLU A 232 9.41 4.73 4.78
C GLU A 232 9.47 4.17 6.21
N THR A 233 9.61 5.06 7.19
CA THR A 233 9.73 4.69 8.62
C THR A 233 8.38 4.63 9.32
N GLY A 234 7.39 5.37 8.82
CA GLY A 234 6.13 5.64 9.49
C GLY A 234 6.23 6.72 10.57
N ASP A 235 7.34 7.45 10.64
CA ASP A 235 7.56 8.57 11.57
C ASP A 235 6.79 9.81 11.13
N THR A 236 6.35 10.64 12.08
CA THR A 236 5.71 11.95 11.78
C THR A 236 6.70 13.11 11.76
N TYR A 237 7.87 12.91 12.37
CA TYR A 237 8.98 13.86 12.38
C TYR A 237 10.31 13.15 12.18
N VAL A 238 11.29 13.91 11.71
CA VAL A 238 12.66 13.46 11.52
C VAL A 238 13.58 14.39 12.31
N GLU A 239 14.61 13.82 12.95
CA GLU A 239 15.63 14.65 13.62
C GLU A 239 16.46 15.40 12.57
N ALA A 240 16.74 16.68 12.80
CA ALA A 240 17.41 17.55 11.82
C ALA A 240 18.72 16.96 11.29
N LYS A 241 19.51 16.30 12.14
CA LYS A 241 20.76 15.63 11.74
C LYS A 241 20.53 14.47 10.77
N GLU A 242 19.49 13.67 11.02
CA GLU A 242 19.13 12.52 10.18
C GLU A 242 18.61 13.01 8.82
N LEU A 243 17.77 14.05 8.83
CA LEU A 243 17.28 14.70 7.62
C LEU A 243 18.43 15.22 6.75
N LEU A 244 19.34 16.01 7.33
CA LEU A 244 20.49 16.55 6.61
C LEU A 244 21.36 15.44 5.98
N GLN A 245 21.62 14.36 6.72
CA GLN A 245 22.40 13.24 6.23
C GLN A 245 21.71 12.54 5.05
N ALA A 246 20.40 12.27 5.16
CA ALA A 246 19.64 11.64 4.09
C ALA A 246 19.54 12.53 2.84
N THR A 247 19.35 13.85 3.04
CA THR A 247 19.31 14.81 1.94
C THR A 247 20.64 14.91 1.21
N ILE A 248 21.77 14.96 1.92
CA ILE A 248 23.10 14.92 1.28
C ILE A 248 23.24 13.66 0.42
N GLN A 249 22.91 12.49 0.98
CA GLN A 249 22.98 11.23 0.25
C GLN A 249 22.08 11.21 -1.00
N LEU A 250 20.87 11.75 -0.91
CA LEU A 250 19.96 11.87 -2.05
C LEU A 250 20.56 12.77 -3.14
N LEU A 251 21.04 13.96 -2.76
CA LEU A 251 21.57 14.96 -3.67
C LEU A 251 22.84 14.47 -4.37
N GLU A 252 23.76 13.84 -3.64
CA GLU A 252 25.02 13.29 -4.16
C GLU A 252 24.79 12.02 -5.01
N ALA A 253 23.78 11.22 -4.67
CA ALA A 253 23.40 10.06 -5.49
C ALA A 253 22.68 10.47 -6.80
N SER A 254 22.08 11.66 -6.83
CA SER A 254 21.43 12.22 -8.01
C SER A 254 22.45 12.86 -8.94
N ARG A 255 23.28 13.76 -8.42
CA ARG A 255 24.42 14.35 -9.13
C ARG A 255 25.70 14.12 -8.30
N PRO A 256 26.71 13.38 -8.82
CA PRO A 256 27.89 12.95 -8.06
C PRO A 256 28.88 14.11 -7.82
N VAL A 257 28.46 15.09 -7.03
CA VAL A 257 29.20 16.30 -6.64
C VAL A 257 29.16 16.39 -5.13
N GLU A 258 30.31 16.58 -4.49
CA GLU A 258 30.41 16.79 -3.04
C GLU A 258 29.76 18.14 -2.66
N LEU A 259 28.89 18.12 -1.67
CA LEU A 259 28.14 19.29 -1.22
C LEU A 259 28.58 19.74 0.17
N ASP A 260 28.54 21.04 0.42
CA ASP A 260 28.79 21.59 1.76
C ASP A 260 27.57 21.40 2.67
N PRO A 261 27.68 20.63 3.78
CA PRO A 261 26.57 20.42 4.70
C PRO A 261 26.05 21.71 5.35
N ALA A 262 26.91 22.73 5.52
CA ALA A 262 26.51 24.00 6.13
C ALA A 262 25.54 24.78 5.24
N SER A 263 25.77 24.76 3.93
CA SER A 263 24.88 25.39 2.94
C SER A 263 23.48 24.75 2.93
N ILE A 264 23.39 23.42 3.05
CA ILE A 264 22.10 22.70 3.13
C ILE A 264 21.40 23.01 4.47
N ALA A 265 22.14 23.06 5.57
CA ALA A 265 21.59 23.42 6.87
C ALA A 265 21.04 24.87 6.90
N GLN A 266 21.69 25.79 6.18
CA GLN A 266 21.19 27.15 6.00
C GLN A 266 19.85 27.17 5.24
N GLU A 267 19.71 26.38 4.18
CA GLU A 267 18.43 26.28 3.47
C GLU A 267 17.33 25.62 4.30
N LEU A 268 17.66 24.66 5.16
CA LEU A 268 16.70 24.11 6.13
C LEU A 268 16.20 25.20 7.10
N ALA A 269 17.09 26.05 7.60
CA ALA A 269 16.70 27.18 8.45
C ALA A 269 15.78 28.16 7.69
N GLY A 270 16.08 28.44 6.41
CA GLY A 270 15.22 29.25 5.55
C GLY A 270 13.82 28.65 5.37
N LEU A 271 13.71 27.33 5.14
CA LEU A 271 12.41 26.66 5.03
C LEU A 271 11.59 26.72 6.32
N ILE A 272 12.25 26.70 7.48
CA ILE A 272 11.60 26.86 8.79
C ILE A 272 11.08 28.30 8.94
N GLU A 273 11.90 29.30 8.61
CA GLU A 273 11.51 30.73 8.68
C GLU A 273 10.36 31.07 7.72
N GLU A 274 10.27 30.37 6.58
CA GLU A 274 9.21 30.52 5.58
C GLU A 274 7.96 29.65 5.86
N ASP A 275 7.89 28.95 7.01
CA ASP A 275 6.82 28.02 7.37
C ASP A 275 6.56 26.89 6.35
N LYS A 276 7.57 26.57 5.51
CA LYS A 276 7.49 25.46 4.54
C LYS A 276 7.67 24.09 5.21
N VAL A 277 8.39 24.07 6.33
CA VAL A 277 8.46 22.95 7.26
C VAL A 277 8.30 23.48 8.68
N GLN A 278 7.82 22.64 9.60
CA GLN A 278 7.67 23.02 11.01
C GLN A 278 8.78 22.39 11.83
N ASN A 279 9.17 23.02 12.95
CA ASN A 279 10.13 22.45 13.87
C ASN A 279 9.74 22.60 15.34
N ILE A 280 10.18 21.64 16.15
CA ILE A 280 10.18 21.74 17.61
C ILE A 280 11.55 21.24 18.08
N ASP A 281 12.36 22.16 18.61
CA ASP A 281 13.79 21.92 18.86
C ASP A 281 14.47 21.39 17.59
N THR A 282 15.01 20.17 17.64
CA THR A 282 15.66 19.47 16.53
C THR A 282 14.73 18.60 15.69
N LYS A 283 13.44 18.49 16.08
CA LYS A 283 12.45 17.69 15.35
C LYS A 283 11.90 18.50 14.20
N ILE A 284 12.04 18.01 12.98
CA ILE A 284 11.54 18.63 11.75
C ILE A 284 10.32 17.85 11.25
N PHE A 285 9.27 18.57 10.89
CA PHE A 285 8.01 18.00 10.46
C PHE A 285 7.63 18.51 9.07
N ASN A 286 7.10 17.62 8.25
CA ASN A 286 6.34 18.06 7.09
C ASN A 286 5.06 18.75 7.57
N ASN A 287 4.68 19.86 6.94
CA ASN A 287 3.49 20.64 7.33
C ASN A 287 2.23 19.79 7.44
N SER A 288 1.98 18.89 6.48
CA SER A 288 0.77 18.05 6.46
C SER A 288 0.68 17.17 7.72
N LEU A 289 1.80 16.61 8.17
CA LEU A 289 1.87 15.75 9.35
C LEU A 289 1.80 16.56 10.65
N PHE A 290 2.53 17.70 10.71
CA PHE A 290 2.50 18.59 11.87
C PHE A 290 1.08 19.08 12.19
N PHE A 291 0.39 19.59 11.16
CA PHE A 291 -0.96 20.10 11.33
C PHE A 291 -1.99 18.99 11.50
N ALA A 292 -1.75 17.78 10.95
CA ALA A 292 -2.60 16.63 11.22
C ALA A 292 -2.54 16.20 12.69
N GLU A 293 -1.35 16.14 13.32
CA GLU A 293 -1.24 15.86 14.75
C GLU A 293 -1.91 16.93 15.62
N GLU A 294 -1.69 18.22 15.32
CA GLU A 294 -2.36 19.31 16.03
C GLU A 294 -3.88 19.27 15.84
N GLY A 295 -4.34 18.90 14.63
CA GLY A 295 -5.75 18.69 14.31
C GLY A 295 -6.38 17.56 15.12
N ILE A 296 -5.72 16.39 15.22
CA ILE A 296 -6.16 15.29 16.10
C ILE A 296 -6.33 15.80 17.54
N ARG A 297 -5.32 16.51 18.06
CA ARG A 297 -5.38 17.08 19.42
C ARG A 297 -6.53 18.06 19.60
N SER A 298 -6.69 19.00 18.67
CA SER A 298 -7.76 20.00 18.68
C SER A 298 -9.15 19.36 18.60
N HIS A 299 -9.35 18.39 17.72
CA HIS A 299 -10.63 17.73 17.51
C HIS A 299 -11.02 16.80 18.66
N ILE A 300 -10.08 16.05 19.23
CA ILE A 300 -10.34 15.24 20.45
C ILE A 300 -10.64 16.16 21.63
N GLY A 301 -9.86 17.23 21.83
CA GLY A 301 -10.12 18.23 22.87
C GLY A 301 -11.52 18.84 22.73
N ARG A 302 -11.92 19.22 21.51
CA ARG A 302 -13.28 19.70 21.20
C ARG A 302 -14.36 18.68 21.61
N LEU A 303 -14.18 17.40 21.30
CA LEU A 303 -15.15 16.35 21.64
C LEU A 303 -15.24 16.11 23.15
N LEU A 304 -14.13 16.21 23.87
CA LEU A 304 -14.08 16.06 25.32
C LEU A 304 -14.68 17.26 26.07
N GLU A 305 -14.45 18.50 25.59
CA GLU A 305 -14.83 19.72 26.33
C GLU A 305 -16.21 20.27 25.96
N LYS A 306 -16.60 20.24 24.67
CA LYS A 306 -17.76 20.99 24.16
C LYS A 306 -19.01 20.15 23.95
N GLY A 307 -18.90 18.83 24.03
CA GLY A 307 -20.02 17.93 23.77
C GLY A 307 -21.03 17.87 24.91
N LYS A 308 -22.33 17.99 24.60
CA LYS A 308 -23.38 17.70 25.59
C LYS A 308 -23.34 16.22 25.97
N GLN A 309 -22.88 15.91 27.17
CA GLN A 309 -22.80 14.54 27.69
C GLN A 309 -24.14 14.15 28.32
N GLU A 310 -24.91 13.31 27.64
CA GLU A 310 -26.05 12.64 28.26
C GLU A 310 -25.51 11.54 29.19
N SER A 311 -25.73 11.71 30.49
CA SER A 311 -25.37 10.73 31.50
C SER A 311 -26.57 9.90 31.89
N PHE A 312 -26.42 8.58 31.86
CA PHE A 312 -27.42 7.65 32.39
C PHE A 312 -27.02 7.18 33.79
N GLU A 313 -28.01 6.96 34.66
CA GLU A 313 -27.78 6.35 35.97
C GLU A 313 -27.14 4.96 35.81
N LEU A 314 -26.09 4.69 36.58
CA LEU A 314 -25.35 3.43 36.52
C LEU A 314 -26.25 2.21 36.70
N GLU A 315 -27.25 2.30 37.59
CA GLU A 315 -28.22 1.22 37.83
C GLU A 315 -29.02 0.89 36.57
N LYS A 316 -29.45 1.91 35.80
CA LYS A 316 -30.18 1.73 34.55
C LYS A 316 -29.31 1.10 33.46
N ILE A 317 -28.05 1.52 33.35
CA ILE A 317 -27.08 0.91 32.42
C ILE A 317 -26.89 -0.56 32.79
N GLU A 318 -26.71 -0.84 34.08
CA GLU A 318 -26.48 -2.18 34.62
C GLU A 318 -27.65 -3.14 34.38
N GLU A 319 -28.89 -2.67 34.58
CA GLU A 319 -30.10 -3.41 34.25
C GLU A 319 -30.19 -3.70 32.75
N THR A 320 -29.86 -2.72 31.91
CA THR A 320 -29.88 -2.85 30.45
C THR A 320 -28.88 -3.90 29.98
N ILE A 321 -27.65 -3.89 30.51
CA ILE A 321 -26.64 -4.90 30.22
C ILE A 321 -27.13 -6.30 30.59
N LYS A 322 -27.77 -6.47 31.77
CA LYS A 322 -28.32 -7.77 32.20
C LYS A 322 -29.41 -8.30 31.28
N GLN A 323 -30.19 -7.42 30.66
CA GLN A 323 -31.19 -7.84 29.67
C GLN A 323 -30.52 -8.31 28.38
N ILE A 324 -29.49 -7.59 27.91
CA ILE A 324 -28.72 -7.95 26.72
C ILE A 324 -28.00 -9.29 26.91
N GLU A 325 -27.41 -9.53 28.07
CA GLU A 325 -26.79 -10.83 28.43
C GLU A 325 -27.77 -12.00 28.27
N LYS A 326 -29.02 -11.82 28.71
CA LYS A 326 -30.07 -12.84 28.58
C LYS A 326 -30.47 -13.08 27.13
N GLU A 327 -30.55 -12.04 26.32
CA GLU A 327 -30.97 -12.15 24.91
C GLU A 327 -29.89 -12.73 24.01
N LEU A 328 -28.64 -12.34 24.23
CA LEU A 328 -27.49 -12.86 23.50
C LEU A 328 -27.02 -14.22 24.05
N ALA A 329 -27.58 -14.69 25.17
CA ALA A 329 -27.17 -15.90 25.88
C ALA A 329 -25.66 -15.94 26.19
N ILE A 330 -25.11 -14.80 26.61
CA ILE A 330 -23.70 -14.62 26.98
C ILE A 330 -23.58 -14.05 28.39
N HIS A 331 -22.38 -14.10 28.93
CA HIS A 331 -22.03 -13.45 30.20
C HIS A 331 -20.79 -12.58 29.99
N TYR A 332 -20.87 -11.30 30.31
CA TYR A 332 -19.72 -10.40 30.23
C TYR A 332 -18.85 -10.53 31.48
N ASP A 333 -17.53 -10.53 31.33
CA ASP A 333 -16.64 -10.43 32.48
C ASP A 333 -16.68 -9.01 33.11
N PRO A 334 -16.11 -8.81 34.31
CA PRO A 334 -16.11 -7.49 34.97
C PRO A 334 -15.46 -6.36 34.15
N ILE A 335 -14.42 -6.66 33.36
CA ILE A 335 -13.70 -5.68 32.54
C ILE A 335 -14.52 -5.31 31.30
N GLN A 336 -15.10 -6.30 30.62
CA GLN A 336 -16.02 -6.11 29.50
C GLN A 336 -17.25 -5.31 29.94
N ARG A 337 -17.80 -5.62 31.11
CA ARG A 337 -18.93 -4.89 31.71
C ARG A 337 -18.57 -3.42 32.00
N LYS A 338 -17.41 -3.20 32.61
CA LYS A 338 -16.85 -1.86 32.83
C LYS A 338 -16.66 -1.11 31.52
N ALA A 339 -16.15 -1.77 30.48
CA ALA A 339 -15.98 -1.19 29.15
C ALA A 339 -17.32 -0.74 28.56
N ILE A 340 -18.39 -1.54 28.69
CA ILE A 340 -19.73 -1.14 28.23
C ILE A 340 -20.22 0.10 29.00
N GLN A 341 -20.08 0.11 30.33
CA GLN A 341 -20.50 1.22 31.18
C GLN A 341 -19.76 2.52 30.82
N GLU A 342 -18.43 2.48 30.75
CA GLU A 342 -17.62 3.65 30.40
C GLU A 342 -17.87 4.10 28.96
N ALA A 343 -17.98 3.17 28.01
CA ALA A 343 -18.32 3.50 26.63
C ALA A 343 -19.70 4.17 26.53
N ILE A 344 -20.67 3.86 27.41
CA ILE A 344 -21.97 4.54 27.45
C ILE A 344 -21.87 5.93 28.08
N GLN A 345 -21.02 6.11 29.07
CA GLN A 345 -20.91 7.38 29.79
C GLN A 345 -20.01 8.40 29.09
N GLN A 346 -18.93 7.97 28.45
CA GLN A 346 -17.87 8.86 27.93
C GLN A 346 -18.16 9.30 26.49
N LYS A 347 -17.79 10.55 26.15
CA LYS A 347 -17.96 11.07 24.78
C LYS A 347 -16.97 10.49 23.78
N VAL A 348 -15.71 10.39 24.19
CA VAL A 348 -14.65 9.69 23.47
C VAL A 348 -14.19 8.55 24.37
N PHE A 349 -14.16 7.34 23.83
CA PHE A 349 -13.73 6.16 24.56
C PHE A 349 -12.88 5.25 23.68
N VAL A 350 -11.77 4.76 24.22
CA VAL A 350 -10.88 3.82 23.52
C VAL A 350 -11.01 2.43 24.15
N LEU A 351 -11.45 1.46 23.34
CA LEU A 351 -11.47 0.05 23.68
C LEU A 351 -10.31 -0.66 22.99
N THR A 352 -9.34 -1.15 23.77
CA THR A 352 -8.23 -1.98 23.24
C THR A 352 -8.33 -3.40 23.75
N GLY A 353 -7.86 -4.35 22.96
CA GLY A 353 -7.76 -5.74 23.37
C GLY A 353 -7.12 -6.60 22.31
N GLY A 354 -6.45 -7.67 22.74
CA GLY A 354 -5.90 -8.66 21.83
C GLY A 354 -7.00 -9.43 21.04
N PRO A 355 -6.63 -10.28 20.10
CA PRO A 355 -7.56 -11.17 19.42
C PRO A 355 -8.13 -12.19 20.41
N GLY A 356 -9.40 -12.54 20.22
CA GLY A 356 -10.11 -13.47 21.12
C GLY A 356 -10.55 -12.87 22.46
N THR A 357 -10.27 -11.60 22.77
CA THR A 357 -10.72 -10.95 24.03
C THR A 357 -12.21 -10.57 24.07
N GLY A 358 -12.95 -10.85 22.99
CA GLY A 358 -14.36 -10.54 22.90
C GLY A 358 -14.68 -9.10 22.51
N LYS A 359 -13.75 -8.36 21.87
CA LYS A 359 -13.97 -6.97 21.39
C LYS A 359 -15.31 -6.80 20.66
N THR A 360 -15.59 -7.65 19.67
CA THR A 360 -16.84 -7.65 18.92
C THR A 360 -18.07 -7.88 19.82
N THR A 361 -17.98 -8.80 20.78
CA THR A 361 -19.05 -9.07 21.75
C THR A 361 -19.32 -7.86 22.64
N VAL A 362 -18.26 -7.13 23.02
CA VAL A 362 -18.36 -5.86 23.76
C VAL A 362 -18.96 -4.75 22.89
N ILE A 363 -18.56 -4.63 21.62
CA ILE A 363 -19.15 -3.69 20.66
C ILE A 363 -20.66 -3.93 20.55
N ASN A 364 -21.10 -5.19 20.36
CA ASN A 364 -22.51 -5.54 20.33
C ASN A 364 -23.25 -5.19 21.63
N GLY A 365 -22.59 -5.39 22.78
CA GLY A 365 -23.10 -4.97 24.08
C GLY A 365 -23.28 -3.46 24.20
N ILE A 366 -22.31 -2.69 23.71
CA ILE A 366 -22.35 -1.23 23.68
C ILE A 366 -23.48 -0.73 22.77
N ILE A 367 -23.57 -1.24 21.54
CA ILE A 367 -24.61 -0.89 20.57
C ILE A 367 -26.00 -1.21 21.14
N GLY A 368 -26.19 -2.42 21.67
CA GLY A 368 -27.46 -2.84 22.26
C GLY A 368 -27.85 -2.00 23.47
N THR A 369 -26.89 -1.64 24.33
CA THR A 369 -27.13 -0.82 25.52
C THR A 369 -27.49 0.61 25.11
N TYR A 370 -26.75 1.20 24.17
CA TYR A 370 -27.03 2.51 23.63
C TYR A 370 -28.42 2.57 22.97
N ALA A 371 -28.73 1.61 22.11
CA ALA A 371 -30.02 1.56 21.42
C ALA A 371 -31.20 1.51 22.40
N ARG A 372 -31.11 0.71 23.47
CA ARG A 372 -32.19 0.66 24.49
C ARG A 372 -32.33 1.95 25.27
N LEU A 373 -31.22 2.53 25.71
CA LEU A 373 -31.24 3.76 26.50
C LEU A 373 -31.81 4.94 25.70
N HIS A 374 -31.56 4.97 24.39
CA HIS A 374 -32.05 5.99 23.45
C HIS A 374 -33.33 5.57 22.69
N GLN A 375 -33.94 4.42 23.02
CA GLN A 375 -35.17 3.91 22.39
C GLN A 375 -35.08 3.76 20.86
N LEU A 376 -33.92 3.35 20.37
CA LEU A 376 -33.64 3.12 18.95
C LEU A 376 -34.04 1.70 18.53
N ASP A 377 -34.66 1.59 17.37
CA ASP A 377 -35.02 0.32 16.74
C ASP A 377 -33.92 -0.14 15.77
N LEU A 378 -33.07 -1.08 16.21
CA LEU A 378 -31.99 -1.66 15.41
C LEU A 378 -32.49 -2.39 14.15
N GLY A 379 -33.79 -2.71 14.05
CA GLY A 379 -34.39 -3.27 12.84
C GLY A 379 -34.52 -2.27 11.69
N LYS A 380 -34.57 -0.96 11.98
CA LYS A 380 -34.71 0.12 10.98
C LYS A 380 -33.35 0.64 10.52
N LYS A 381 -32.62 -0.20 9.79
CA LYS A 381 -31.22 0.05 9.39
C LYS A 381 -30.97 1.37 8.65
N SER A 382 -31.96 1.93 7.95
CA SER A 382 -31.82 3.15 7.14
C SER A 382 -31.95 4.47 7.92
N GLN A 383 -32.27 4.45 9.22
CA GLN A 383 -32.49 5.65 10.04
C GLN A 383 -31.78 5.55 11.40
N LEU A 384 -30.76 4.71 11.51
CA LEU A 384 -30.02 4.57 12.75
C LEU A 384 -28.99 5.69 12.88
N PRO A 385 -28.97 6.43 14.00
CA PRO A 385 -27.94 7.45 14.25
C PRO A 385 -26.61 6.83 14.72
N ILE A 386 -26.36 5.55 14.39
CA ILE A 386 -25.15 4.81 14.73
C ILE A 386 -24.40 4.52 13.43
N LEU A 387 -23.20 5.08 13.31
CA LEU A 387 -22.32 4.89 12.16
C LEU A 387 -21.18 3.95 12.54
N LEU A 388 -21.04 2.88 11.76
CA LEU A 388 -19.98 1.90 11.90
C LEU A 388 -18.94 2.10 10.80
N ALA A 389 -17.67 2.22 11.19
CA ALA A 389 -16.56 2.44 10.28
C ALA A 389 -15.38 1.51 10.57
N ALA A 390 -14.60 1.23 9.53
CA ALA A 390 -13.31 0.55 9.63
C ALA A 390 -12.32 1.08 8.57
N PRO A 391 -11.00 0.94 8.74
CA PRO A 391 -10.03 1.45 7.77
C PRO A 391 -10.02 0.67 6.45
N THR A 392 -10.38 -0.61 6.48
CA THR A 392 -10.40 -1.48 5.29
C THR A 392 -11.80 -2.02 5.04
N GLY A 393 -12.15 -2.26 3.77
CA GLY A 393 -13.49 -2.74 3.42
C GLY A 393 -13.77 -4.15 3.95
N ARG A 394 -12.75 -4.99 4.05
CA ARG A 394 -12.84 -6.29 4.71
C ARG A 394 -13.19 -6.18 6.19
N ALA A 395 -12.55 -5.28 6.93
CA ALA A 395 -12.88 -5.04 8.33
C ALA A 395 -14.31 -4.47 8.47
N ALA A 396 -14.73 -3.56 7.59
CA ALA A 396 -16.09 -3.03 7.56
C ALA A 396 -17.14 -4.11 7.26
N ARG A 397 -16.87 -5.01 6.30
CA ARG A 397 -17.75 -6.14 5.99
C ARG A 397 -17.88 -7.10 7.18
N ARG A 398 -16.76 -7.49 7.78
CA ARG A 398 -16.74 -8.34 8.99
C ARG A 398 -17.52 -7.70 10.14
N MET A 399 -17.33 -6.41 10.36
CA MET A 399 -18.08 -5.63 11.34
C MET A 399 -19.58 -5.65 11.03
N SER A 400 -19.98 -5.55 9.76
CA SER A 400 -21.39 -5.62 9.35
C SER A 400 -22.00 -6.98 9.65
N GLU A 401 -21.28 -8.06 9.36
CA GLU A 401 -21.72 -9.44 9.61
C GLU A 401 -21.90 -9.72 11.11
N LEU A 402 -20.96 -9.24 11.93
CA LEU A 402 -20.94 -9.51 13.37
C LEU A 402 -21.91 -8.64 14.18
N THR A 403 -22.15 -7.41 13.73
CA THR A 403 -23.08 -6.47 14.40
C THR A 403 -24.49 -6.53 13.83
N GLY A 404 -24.66 -7.04 12.61
CA GLY A 404 -25.91 -7.02 11.86
C GLY A 404 -26.29 -5.63 11.32
N LEU A 405 -25.46 -4.62 11.53
CA LEU A 405 -25.66 -3.24 11.09
C LEU A 405 -24.79 -2.91 9.86
N PRO A 406 -25.19 -1.97 9.00
CA PRO A 406 -24.35 -1.57 7.87
C PRO A 406 -23.07 -0.87 8.38
N SER A 407 -21.92 -1.29 7.87
CA SER A 407 -20.61 -0.66 8.08
C SER A 407 -19.90 -0.42 6.76
N ALA A 408 -19.07 0.61 6.71
CA ALA A 408 -18.31 0.99 5.52
C ALA A 408 -16.90 1.46 5.90
N THR A 409 -16.05 1.68 4.90
CA THR A 409 -14.71 2.22 5.14
C THR A 409 -14.80 3.66 5.62
N ILE A 410 -13.80 4.10 6.39
CA ILE A 410 -13.65 5.52 6.77
C ILE A 410 -13.65 6.40 5.51
N HIS A 411 -12.87 6.02 4.49
CA HIS A 411 -12.82 6.71 3.19
C HIS A 411 -14.21 6.87 2.55
N ARG A 412 -15.02 5.80 2.51
CA ARG A 412 -16.36 5.85 1.94
C ARG A 412 -17.30 6.74 2.73
N HIS A 413 -17.22 6.72 4.06
CA HIS A 413 -18.01 7.63 4.90
C HIS A 413 -17.60 9.08 4.71
N LEU A 414 -16.31 9.33 4.43
CA LEU A 414 -15.77 10.67 4.15
C LEU A 414 -15.95 11.11 2.68
N GLY A 415 -16.61 10.32 1.83
CA GLY A 415 -16.83 10.69 0.42
C GLY A 415 -15.57 10.56 -0.47
N MET A 416 -14.51 9.93 0.02
CA MET A 416 -13.27 9.70 -0.72
C MET A 416 -13.44 8.49 -1.64
N THR A 417 -13.90 8.75 -2.86
CA THR A 417 -13.99 7.76 -3.94
C THR A 417 -13.18 8.24 -5.14
N GLY A 418 -11.91 7.85 -5.24
CA GLY A 418 -11.01 8.16 -6.37
C GLY A 418 -9.57 8.48 -5.95
N ASP A 419 -8.71 8.82 -6.92
CA ASP A 419 -7.34 9.35 -6.72
C ASP A 419 -7.34 10.80 -6.17
N ASP A 420 -8.50 11.44 -6.05
CA ASP A 420 -8.65 12.76 -5.45
C ASP A 420 -8.80 12.67 -3.91
N ASP A 421 -7.66 12.77 -3.22
CA ASP A 421 -7.55 12.90 -1.76
C ASP A 421 -8.16 14.21 -1.20
N THR A 422 -8.69 15.08 -2.06
CA THR A 422 -9.17 16.43 -1.71
C THR A 422 -10.67 16.54 -1.50
N SER A 423 -11.42 15.44 -1.56
CA SER A 423 -12.85 15.44 -1.24
C SER A 423 -13.06 15.70 0.26
N HIS A 424 -13.28 16.97 0.60
CA HIS A 424 -13.80 17.35 1.90
C HIS A 424 -15.32 17.19 1.87
N LEU A 425 -15.88 16.46 2.84
CA LEU A 425 -17.30 16.63 3.13
C LEU A 425 -17.50 18.08 3.60
N ASP A 426 -18.42 18.80 2.96
CA ASP A 426 -18.83 20.13 3.40
C ASP A 426 -19.55 20.09 4.77
N ASP A 427 -20.11 18.93 5.14
CA ASP A 427 -20.89 18.70 6.34
C ASP A 427 -20.30 17.58 7.24
N TYR A 428 -20.63 17.62 8.53
CA TYR A 428 -20.29 16.55 9.48
C TYR A 428 -20.97 15.23 9.11
N LEU A 429 -20.37 14.11 9.55
CA LEU A 429 -21.00 12.80 9.49
C LEU A 429 -22.33 12.82 10.26
N ASP A 430 -23.42 12.44 9.59
CA ASP A 430 -24.77 12.41 10.16
C ASP A 430 -24.95 11.19 11.08
N ALA A 431 -24.42 11.29 12.31
CA ALA A 431 -24.53 10.26 13.34
C ALA A 431 -24.43 10.84 14.75
N ASP A 432 -25.19 10.26 15.69
CA ASP A 432 -25.07 10.54 17.12
C ASP A 432 -23.97 9.70 17.77
N PHE A 433 -23.67 8.52 17.20
CA PHE A 433 -22.65 7.61 17.71
C PHE A 433 -21.85 6.97 16.59
N ILE A 434 -20.54 7.23 16.56
CA ILE A 434 -19.59 6.67 15.61
C ILE A 434 -18.74 5.61 16.33
N ILE A 435 -18.63 4.43 15.72
CA ILE A 435 -17.79 3.33 16.19
C ILE A 435 -16.80 2.99 15.08
N VAL A 436 -15.51 3.04 15.41
CA VAL A 436 -14.43 2.76 14.46
C VAL A 436 -13.63 1.57 14.96
N ASP A 437 -13.65 0.45 14.24
CA ASP A 437 -12.88 -0.75 14.59
C ASP A 437 -11.61 -0.87 13.73
N GLU A 438 -10.66 -1.70 14.19
CA GLU A 438 -9.31 -1.85 13.63
C GLU A 438 -8.53 -0.52 13.54
N PHE A 439 -8.71 0.38 14.51
CA PHE A 439 -8.09 1.71 14.51
C PHE A 439 -6.54 1.68 14.56
N SER A 440 -5.92 0.54 14.85
CA SER A 440 -4.47 0.34 14.75
C SER A 440 -3.95 0.55 13.32
N MET A 441 -4.79 0.41 12.30
CA MET A 441 -4.43 0.64 10.90
C MET A 441 -4.64 2.10 10.44
N VAL A 442 -5.19 2.98 11.29
CA VAL A 442 -5.49 4.38 10.94
C VAL A 442 -4.24 5.24 11.17
N ASP A 443 -3.75 5.88 10.12
CA ASP A 443 -2.61 6.81 10.16
C ASP A 443 -3.01 8.22 10.61
N THR A 444 -2.02 9.11 10.73
CA THR A 444 -2.21 10.48 11.23
C THR A 444 -3.13 11.30 10.34
N TRP A 445 -3.00 11.18 9.01
CA TRP A 445 -3.82 11.95 8.06
C TRP A 445 -5.28 11.52 8.11
N LEU A 446 -5.53 10.21 8.01
CA LEU A 446 -6.88 9.66 8.06
C LEU A 446 -7.56 9.90 9.42
N ALA A 447 -6.80 9.80 10.52
CA ALA A 447 -7.31 10.13 11.85
C ALA A 447 -7.74 11.60 11.95
N ASN A 448 -6.89 12.53 11.49
CA ASN A 448 -7.21 13.95 11.50
C ASN A 448 -8.48 14.24 10.70
N GLN A 449 -8.56 13.71 9.48
CA GLN A 449 -9.68 13.95 8.59
C GLN A 449 -10.99 13.30 9.06
N LEU A 450 -10.91 12.11 9.66
CA LEU A 450 -12.07 11.52 10.32
C LEU A 450 -12.55 12.43 11.46
N LEU A 451 -11.66 12.81 12.37
CA LEU A 451 -12.01 13.60 13.56
C LEU A 451 -12.51 15.01 13.21
N SER A 452 -11.99 15.64 12.17
CA SER A 452 -12.45 16.94 11.70
C SER A 452 -13.93 16.91 11.29
N ASN A 453 -14.39 15.77 10.75
CA ASN A 453 -15.75 15.53 10.26
C ASN A 453 -16.72 14.97 11.33
N ILE A 454 -16.31 14.89 12.59
CA ILE A 454 -17.19 14.50 13.71
C ILE A 454 -17.74 15.75 14.40
N SER A 455 -19.08 15.83 14.51
CA SER A 455 -19.75 16.90 15.25
C SER A 455 -19.43 16.83 16.74
N SER A 456 -19.38 17.99 17.42
CA SER A 456 -19.12 18.04 18.89
C SER A 456 -20.20 17.33 19.73
N ASN A 457 -21.39 17.12 19.17
CA ASN A 457 -22.47 16.39 19.86
C ASN A 457 -22.37 14.87 19.68
N THR A 458 -21.66 14.40 18.67
CA THR A 458 -21.49 12.99 18.34
C THR A 458 -20.55 12.31 19.33
N LYS A 459 -20.87 11.06 19.63
CA LYS A 459 -20.05 10.18 20.46
C LYS A 459 -19.10 9.37 19.60
N LEU A 460 -17.89 9.10 20.10
CA LEU A 460 -16.87 8.36 19.39
C LEU A 460 -16.34 7.19 20.22
N LEU A 461 -16.47 5.98 19.68
CA LEU A 461 -15.84 4.77 20.18
C LEU A 461 -14.72 4.35 19.22
N ILE A 462 -13.49 4.36 19.72
CA ILE A 462 -12.31 3.86 19.00
C ILE A 462 -12.02 2.45 19.48
N VAL A 463 -11.93 1.49 18.56
CA VAL A 463 -11.64 0.09 18.87
C VAL A 463 -10.43 -0.38 18.07
N GLY A 464 -9.53 -1.11 18.71
CA GLY A 464 -8.39 -1.70 18.01
C GLY A 464 -7.50 -2.55 18.88
N ASP A 465 -6.35 -2.93 18.33
CA ASP A 465 -5.33 -3.72 19.00
C ASP A 465 -3.97 -3.06 18.78
N ALA A 466 -3.47 -2.37 19.79
CA ALA A 466 -2.20 -1.65 19.72
C ALA A 466 -0.97 -2.57 19.62
N ASP A 467 -1.14 -3.87 19.86
CA ASP A 467 -0.07 -4.86 19.73
C ASP A 467 0.05 -5.41 18.29
N GLN A 468 -0.93 -5.15 17.41
CA GLN A 468 -0.86 -5.48 15.98
C GLN A 468 0.05 -4.52 15.21
N LEU A 469 0.31 -4.85 13.95
CA LEU A 469 1.03 -3.97 13.02
C LEU A 469 0.35 -2.59 12.98
N PRO A 470 1.14 -1.49 13.06
CA PRO A 470 0.60 -0.14 12.95
C PRO A 470 0.16 0.17 11.52
N SER A 471 -0.37 1.38 11.29
CA SER A 471 -0.72 1.89 9.95
C SER A 471 0.46 1.81 8.99
N VAL A 472 0.21 1.66 7.68
CA VAL A 472 1.29 1.67 6.68
C VAL A 472 1.89 3.07 6.56
N SER A 473 1.05 4.09 6.50
CA SER A 473 1.45 5.51 6.45
C SER A 473 1.85 6.06 7.84
N PRO A 474 2.46 7.26 7.90
CA PRO A 474 3.00 7.86 9.13
C PRO A 474 2.04 7.96 10.32
N GLY A 475 2.58 7.67 11.51
CA GLY A 475 1.89 7.81 12.80
C GLY A 475 1.58 6.49 13.50
N GLN A 476 1.23 6.57 14.78
CA GLN A 476 0.78 5.43 15.58
C GLN A 476 -0.41 5.82 16.48
N VAL A 477 -1.42 6.43 15.86
CA VAL A 477 -2.48 7.17 16.56
C VAL A 477 -3.11 6.36 17.71
N LEU A 478 -3.54 5.11 17.48
CA LEU A 478 -4.12 4.29 18.56
C LEU A 478 -3.16 4.13 19.76
N SER A 479 -1.89 3.80 19.50
CA SER A 479 -0.88 3.59 20.53
C SER A 479 -0.55 4.87 21.30
N ASP A 480 -0.59 6.02 20.64
CA ASP A 480 -0.37 7.33 21.26
C ASP A 480 -1.57 7.75 22.10
N LEU A 481 -2.80 7.58 21.59
CA LEU A 481 -4.04 7.83 22.34
C LEU A 481 -4.10 7.00 23.62
N LEU A 482 -3.61 5.76 23.59
CA LEU A 482 -3.60 4.90 24.77
C LEU A 482 -2.65 5.38 25.89
N GLN A 483 -1.70 6.25 25.56
CA GLN A 483 -0.75 6.82 26.52
C GLN A 483 -1.23 8.16 27.10
N ILE A 484 -2.28 8.76 26.55
CA ILE A 484 -2.82 10.06 26.98
C ILE A 484 -3.83 9.85 28.12
N PRO A 485 -3.53 10.28 29.37
CA PRO A 485 -4.37 9.97 30.53
C PRO A 485 -5.75 10.61 30.54
N SER A 486 -5.93 11.71 29.80
CA SER A 486 -7.21 12.42 29.71
C SER A 486 -8.23 11.72 28.81
N ILE A 487 -7.82 10.69 28.05
CA ILE A 487 -8.70 9.94 27.16
C ILE A 487 -9.18 8.67 27.89
N PRO A 488 -10.49 8.53 28.15
CA PRO A 488 -11.03 7.33 28.79
C PRO A 488 -10.78 6.07 27.97
N GLN A 489 -10.32 5.01 28.64
CA GLN A 489 -9.92 3.78 27.96
C GLN A 489 -10.06 2.53 28.83
N VAL A 490 -10.35 1.39 28.19
CA VAL A 490 -10.30 0.06 28.81
C VAL A 490 -9.53 -0.91 27.92
N LYS A 491 -8.64 -1.68 28.56
CA LYS A 491 -7.93 -2.80 27.94
C LYS A 491 -8.57 -4.13 28.34
N LEU A 492 -9.08 -4.88 27.37
CA LEU A 492 -9.57 -6.24 27.58
C LEU A 492 -8.39 -7.20 27.72
N GLU A 493 -8.39 -7.98 28.80
CA GLU A 493 -7.27 -8.87 29.15
C GLU A 493 -7.63 -10.35 29.07
N HIS A 494 -8.88 -10.72 29.36
CA HIS A 494 -9.35 -12.10 29.34
C HIS A 494 -9.66 -12.56 27.91
N ILE A 495 -9.25 -13.79 27.57
CA ILE A 495 -9.38 -14.36 26.23
C ILE A 495 -10.44 -15.47 26.27
N PHE A 496 -11.43 -15.39 25.38
CA PHE A 496 -12.64 -16.23 25.33
C PHE A 496 -12.71 -17.14 24.11
N ARG A 497 -11.60 -17.35 23.37
CA ARG A 497 -11.59 -18.25 22.21
C ARG A 497 -11.84 -19.70 22.64
N GLN A 498 -12.39 -20.54 21.75
CA GLN A 498 -12.99 -21.86 22.03
C GLN A 498 -12.08 -22.98 22.60
N SER A 499 -10.94 -22.65 23.19
CA SER A 499 -10.29 -23.51 24.18
C SER A 499 -9.43 -22.64 25.09
N GLU A 500 -9.73 -22.62 26.40
CA GLU A 500 -8.79 -22.11 27.41
C GLU A 500 -7.41 -22.79 27.29
N ASP A 501 -7.33 -23.94 26.60
CA ASP A 501 -6.13 -24.71 26.27
C ASP A 501 -5.45 -24.36 24.93
N SER A 502 -5.90 -23.33 24.17
CA SER A 502 -5.23 -23.01 22.90
C SER A 502 -3.80 -22.51 23.13
N THR A 503 -2.82 -23.26 22.62
CA THR A 503 -1.40 -22.90 22.75
C THR A 503 -1.00 -21.81 21.77
N ILE A 504 -1.77 -21.58 20.70
CA ILE A 504 -1.59 -20.45 19.76
C ILE A 504 -1.79 -19.11 20.50
N VAL A 505 -2.86 -19.00 21.28
CA VAL A 505 -3.19 -17.78 22.03
C VAL A 505 -2.13 -17.50 23.09
N THR A 506 -1.71 -18.54 23.80
CA THR A 506 -0.63 -18.45 24.81
C THR A 506 0.68 -18.00 24.16
N LEU A 507 1.03 -18.56 23.00
CA LEU A 507 2.21 -18.17 22.23
C LEU A 507 2.13 -16.69 21.81
N ALA A 508 1.00 -16.24 21.26
CA ALA A 508 0.81 -14.85 20.86
C ALA A 508 0.99 -13.90 22.06
N SER A 509 0.44 -14.24 23.22
CA SER A 509 0.58 -13.46 24.45
C SER A 509 2.04 -13.39 24.94
N GLN A 510 2.79 -14.49 24.85
CA GLN A 510 4.21 -14.54 25.20
C GLN A 510 5.08 -13.73 24.23
N ILE A 511 4.86 -13.89 22.91
CA ILE A 511 5.57 -13.14 21.87
C ILE A 511 5.32 -11.65 22.02
N ARG A 512 4.07 -11.23 22.30
CA ARG A 512 3.74 -9.84 22.61
C ARG A 512 4.58 -9.30 23.78
N LYS A 513 4.82 -10.11 24.80
CA LYS A 513 5.67 -9.76 25.96
C LYS A 513 7.17 -9.84 25.65
N GLY A 514 7.56 -10.17 24.42
CA GLY A 514 8.96 -10.36 24.01
C GLY A 514 9.58 -11.67 24.51
N HIS A 515 8.76 -12.65 24.87
CA HIS A 515 9.21 -13.94 25.38
C HIS A 515 8.87 -15.05 24.38
N LEU A 516 9.89 -15.77 23.91
CA LEU A 516 9.69 -17.01 23.15
C LEU A 516 9.72 -18.17 24.16
N PRO A 517 8.66 -18.99 24.28
CA PRO A 517 8.62 -20.02 25.31
C PRO A 517 9.66 -21.12 25.07
N PRO A 518 10.13 -21.80 26.13
CA PRO A 518 11.06 -22.92 25.99
C PRO A 518 10.46 -24.09 25.22
N ASP A 519 9.13 -24.25 25.28
CA ASP A 519 8.38 -25.29 24.57
C ASP A 519 8.00 -24.89 23.13
N PHE A 520 8.59 -23.82 22.59
CA PHE A 520 8.27 -23.29 21.26
C PHE A 520 8.41 -24.33 20.15
N THR A 521 9.46 -25.14 20.22
CA THR A 521 9.76 -26.19 19.22
C THR A 521 8.99 -27.48 19.49
N GLU A 522 8.29 -27.60 20.62
CA GLU A 522 7.51 -28.79 20.95
C GLU A 522 6.19 -28.80 20.17
N LYS A 523 5.82 -29.99 19.69
CA LYS A 523 4.51 -30.23 19.06
C LYS A 523 3.40 -30.11 20.11
N LYS A 524 2.38 -29.30 19.81
CA LYS A 524 1.16 -29.17 20.60
C LYS A 524 -0.08 -29.50 19.73
N PRO A 525 -1.29 -29.61 20.30
CA PRO A 525 -2.50 -29.97 19.53
C PRO A 525 -2.86 -29.01 18.40
N ASP A 526 -2.57 -27.71 18.58
CA ASP A 526 -2.93 -26.63 17.67
C ASP A 526 -1.72 -25.91 17.04
N ARG A 527 -0.48 -26.19 17.45
CA ARG A 527 0.73 -25.66 16.80
C ARG A 527 1.82 -26.71 16.57
N SER A 528 2.52 -26.59 15.44
CA SER A 528 3.73 -27.37 15.13
C SER A 528 4.85 -26.45 14.66
N TYR A 529 6.10 -26.85 14.95
CA TYR A 529 7.31 -26.18 14.51
C TYR A 529 8.16 -27.10 13.64
N PHE A 530 8.70 -26.57 12.54
CA PHE A 530 9.63 -27.26 11.65
C PHE A 530 10.85 -26.38 11.35
N GLU A 531 12.04 -26.86 11.73
CA GLU A 531 13.30 -26.18 11.43
C GLU A 531 13.62 -26.31 9.93
N ALA A 532 13.85 -25.19 9.24
CA ALA A 532 14.19 -25.21 7.83
C ALA A 532 15.05 -23.98 7.42
N PRO A 533 16.15 -24.17 6.67
CA PRO A 533 16.83 -23.08 5.99
C PRO A 533 15.96 -22.52 4.84
N SER A 534 16.27 -21.32 4.38
CA SER A 534 15.43 -20.56 3.43
C SER A 534 15.16 -21.31 2.12
N GLU A 535 16.12 -22.09 1.65
CA GLU A 535 16.04 -22.87 0.40
C GLU A 535 15.07 -24.06 0.51
N LEU A 536 14.83 -24.58 1.72
CA LEU A 536 13.94 -25.72 1.96
C LEU A 536 12.52 -25.32 2.37
N VAL A 537 12.28 -24.04 2.63
CA VAL A 537 10.97 -23.54 3.05
C VAL A 537 9.88 -23.86 2.02
N ALA A 538 10.06 -23.46 0.76
CA ALA A 538 9.04 -23.66 -0.26
C ALA A 538 8.72 -25.16 -0.50
N PRO A 539 9.70 -26.07 -0.68
CA PRO A 539 9.43 -27.51 -0.74
C PRO A 539 8.75 -28.08 0.52
N MET A 540 9.05 -27.56 1.71
CA MET A 540 8.39 -28.01 2.94
C MET A 540 6.94 -27.54 3.02
N ILE A 541 6.62 -26.34 2.54
CA ILE A 541 5.23 -25.86 2.41
C ILE A 541 4.42 -26.82 1.53
N GLU A 542 4.98 -27.29 0.42
CA GLU A 542 4.34 -28.29 -0.45
C GLU A 542 3.97 -29.57 0.32
N LYS A 543 4.94 -30.11 1.07
CA LYS A 543 4.76 -31.33 1.87
C LYS A 543 3.74 -31.17 2.98
N ILE A 544 3.81 -30.05 3.71
CA ILE A 544 2.88 -29.71 4.81
C ILE A 544 1.47 -29.55 4.26
N THR A 545 1.31 -28.84 3.15
CA THR A 545 0.01 -28.64 2.49
C THR A 545 -0.54 -29.97 1.99
N SER A 546 0.27 -30.77 1.30
CA SER A 546 -0.13 -32.12 0.84
C SER A 546 -0.61 -33.00 2.00
N ALA A 547 0.08 -32.93 3.14
CA ALA A 547 -0.33 -33.65 4.34
C ALA A 547 -1.65 -33.14 4.93
N ALA A 548 -1.87 -31.82 4.94
CA ALA A 548 -3.13 -31.22 5.40
C ALA A 548 -4.31 -31.69 4.52
N LEU A 549 -4.14 -31.68 3.19
CA LEU A 549 -5.15 -32.14 2.24
C LEU A 549 -5.51 -33.62 2.44
N ARG A 550 -4.51 -34.50 2.64
CA ARG A 550 -4.74 -35.93 2.94
C ARG A 550 -5.57 -36.14 4.20
N ASN A 551 -5.52 -35.21 5.14
CA ASN A 551 -6.31 -35.22 6.36
C ASN A 551 -7.62 -34.42 6.25
N SER A 552 -8.13 -34.25 5.02
CA SER A 552 -9.43 -33.63 4.75
C SER A 552 -9.56 -32.16 5.15
N ILE A 553 -8.45 -31.43 5.29
CA ILE A 553 -8.49 -29.97 5.41
C ILE A 553 -8.67 -29.38 4.00
N PRO A 554 -9.72 -28.60 3.74
CA PRO A 554 -9.94 -27.98 2.45
C PRO A 554 -8.77 -27.04 2.08
N ALA A 555 -8.35 -27.05 0.81
CA ALA A 555 -7.29 -26.16 0.32
C ALA A 555 -7.58 -24.67 0.60
N ARG A 556 -8.85 -24.27 0.53
CA ARG A 556 -9.32 -22.90 0.84
C ARG A 556 -9.05 -22.45 2.28
N ASP A 557 -8.97 -23.39 3.21
CA ASP A 557 -8.80 -23.14 4.64
C ASP A 557 -7.33 -22.97 5.04
N ILE A 558 -6.41 -23.27 4.11
CA ILE A 558 -4.96 -23.15 4.28
C ILE A 558 -4.52 -21.79 3.72
N GLN A 559 -3.75 -21.06 4.51
CA GLN A 559 -3.13 -19.82 4.09
C GLN A 559 -1.65 -19.79 4.49
N VAL A 560 -0.78 -19.46 3.53
CA VAL A 560 0.61 -19.13 3.84
C VAL A 560 0.74 -17.62 4.04
N LEU A 561 1.37 -17.22 5.16
CA LEU A 561 1.64 -15.82 5.50
C LEU A 561 3.14 -15.59 5.61
N ALA A 562 3.71 -14.87 4.65
CA ALA A 562 5.15 -14.63 4.58
C ALA A 562 5.49 -13.13 4.71
N PRO A 563 6.68 -12.78 5.23
CA PRO A 563 7.06 -11.38 5.41
C PRO A 563 7.46 -10.67 4.11
N MET A 564 8.01 -11.39 3.13
CA MET A 564 8.62 -10.83 1.92
C MET A 564 8.04 -11.42 0.63
N TYR A 565 8.00 -10.62 -0.44
CA TYR A 565 7.57 -11.06 -1.77
C TYR A 565 8.62 -11.88 -2.51
N ARG A 566 9.86 -11.39 -2.54
CA ARG A 566 11.01 -12.00 -3.23
C ARG A 566 11.83 -12.90 -2.29
N GLY A 567 12.62 -13.80 -2.89
CA GLY A 567 13.53 -14.71 -2.18
C GLY A 567 13.07 -16.18 -2.26
N SER A 568 13.91 -17.10 -1.79
CA SER A 568 13.60 -18.55 -1.82
C SER A 568 12.41 -18.94 -0.93
N ALA A 569 12.17 -18.18 0.13
CA ALA A 569 10.99 -18.26 0.99
C ALA A 569 9.96 -17.13 0.71
N GLY A 570 10.03 -16.50 -0.48
CA GLY A 570 9.19 -15.37 -0.86
C GLY A 570 7.80 -15.80 -1.33
N ILE A 571 6.82 -14.89 -1.18
CA ILE A 571 5.41 -15.09 -1.59
C ILE A 571 5.30 -15.53 -3.05
N ASP A 572 6.10 -14.98 -3.96
CA ASP A 572 5.98 -15.25 -5.39
C ASP A 572 6.34 -16.70 -5.73
N GLN A 573 7.45 -17.19 -5.16
CA GLN A 573 7.87 -18.59 -5.31
C GLN A 573 6.86 -19.55 -4.67
N ILE A 574 6.35 -19.21 -3.48
CA ILE A 574 5.37 -20.04 -2.77
C ILE A 574 4.06 -20.09 -3.54
N ASN A 575 3.60 -18.97 -4.12
CA ASN A 575 2.39 -18.93 -4.94
C ASN A 575 2.50 -19.84 -6.16
N SER A 576 3.62 -19.80 -6.87
CA SER A 576 3.86 -20.68 -8.03
C SER A 576 3.83 -22.16 -7.62
N LEU A 577 4.54 -22.52 -6.55
CA LEU A 577 4.58 -23.90 -6.06
C LEU A 577 3.20 -24.38 -5.58
N MET A 578 2.46 -23.53 -4.85
CA MET A 578 1.14 -23.86 -4.34
C MET A 578 0.09 -23.93 -5.44
N GLN A 579 0.22 -23.11 -6.50
CA GLN A 579 -0.62 -23.23 -7.69
C GLN A 579 -0.43 -24.61 -8.34
N GLU A 580 0.79 -25.07 -8.53
CA GLU A 580 1.03 -26.41 -9.10
C GLU A 580 0.52 -27.53 -8.20
N LEU A 581 0.59 -27.37 -6.88
CA LEU A 581 0.10 -28.38 -5.94
C LEU A 581 -1.44 -28.42 -5.86
N LEU A 582 -2.08 -27.25 -5.77
CA LEU A 582 -3.50 -27.12 -5.47
C LEU A 582 -4.37 -26.98 -6.72
N ASN A 583 -3.79 -26.51 -7.82
CA ASN A 583 -4.45 -26.30 -9.11
C ASN A 583 -3.49 -26.63 -10.27
N PRO A 584 -3.04 -27.90 -10.37
CA PRO A 584 -2.10 -28.33 -11.41
C PRO A 584 -2.68 -28.09 -12.80
N LEU A 585 -1.83 -27.74 -13.77
CA LEU A 585 -2.27 -27.54 -15.15
C LEU A 585 -2.62 -28.89 -15.80
N GLU A 586 -3.90 -29.11 -16.08
CA GLU A 586 -4.34 -30.29 -16.82
C GLU A 586 -3.97 -30.17 -18.32
N THR A 587 -3.78 -31.32 -18.97
CA THR A 587 -3.52 -31.38 -20.42
C THR A 587 -4.68 -30.72 -21.19
N ASP A 588 -4.37 -29.78 -22.08
CA ASP A 588 -5.33 -28.98 -22.86
C ASP A 588 -6.19 -27.99 -22.07
N ALA A 589 -5.91 -27.77 -20.78
CA ALA A 589 -6.58 -26.74 -19.99
C ALA A 589 -6.20 -25.33 -20.45
N LEU A 590 -7.20 -24.44 -20.52
CA LEU A 590 -6.98 -23.03 -20.82
C LEU A 590 -6.32 -22.33 -19.63
N PHE A 591 -5.25 -21.59 -19.92
CA PHE A 591 -4.60 -20.69 -18.97
C PHE A 591 -4.27 -19.37 -19.66
N PHE A 592 -4.17 -18.30 -18.87
CA PHE A 592 -3.71 -17.01 -19.36
C PHE A 592 -2.36 -16.64 -18.75
N GLN A 593 -1.44 -16.22 -19.61
CA GLN A 593 -0.13 -15.72 -19.21
C GLN A 593 -0.23 -14.25 -18.79
N ALA A 594 0.19 -13.95 -17.56
CA ALA A 594 0.43 -12.61 -17.05
C ALA A 594 1.95 -12.34 -16.95
N LEU A 595 2.33 -11.12 -16.53
CA LEU A 595 3.74 -10.68 -16.42
C LEU A 595 4.57 -11.62 -15.55
N ASP A 596 4.10 -11.90 -14.33
CA ASP A 596 4.86 -12.62 -13.31
C ASP A 596 4.24 -13.98 -12.92
N CYS A 597 3.10 -14.36 -13.51
CA CYS A 597 2.39 -15.59 -13.18
C CYS A 597 1.49 -16.08 -14.32
N GLN A 598 0.85 -17.23 -14.10
CA GLN A 598 -0.22 -17.76 -14.93
C GLN A 598 -1.52 -17.75 -14.14
N TYR A 599 -2.64 -17.49 -14.82
CA TYR A 599 -3.97 -17.65 -14.25
C TYR A 599 -4.66 -18.86 -14.87
N ARG A 600 -5.30 -19.65 -14.02
CA ARG A 600 -6.01 -20.90 -14.30
C ARG A 600 -7.39 -20.85 -13.65
N ASN A 601 -8.32 -21.63 -14.19
CA ASN A 601 -9.63 -21.77 -13.56
C ASN A 601 -9.44 -22.43 -12.18
N GLY A 602 -10.09 -21.91 -11.14
CA GLY A 602 -9.94 -22.37 -9.75
C GLY A 602 -8.82 -21.69 -8.95
N ASP A 603 -8.03 -20.80 -9.57
CA ASP A 603 -6.95 -20.12 -8.85
C ASP A 603 -7.47 -19.24 -7.71
N LYS A 604 -6.79 -19.34 -6.56
CA LYS A 604 -7.02 -18.45 -5.42
C LYS A 604 -6.28 -17.14 -5.68
N VAL A 605 -7.01 -16.03 -5.72
CA VAL A 605 -6.48 -14.70 -6.02
C VAL A 605 -6.80 -13.68 -4.95
N ILE A 606 -6.09 -12.56 -4.94
CA ILE A 606 -6.27 -11.42 -4.05
C ILE A 606 -6.45 -10.16 -4.89
N HIS A 607 -7.44 -9.35 -4.54
CA HIS A 607 -7.65 -8.05 -5.15
C HIS A 607 -6.75 -6.99 -4.47
N LEU A 608 -6.12 -6.12 -5.24
CA LEU A 608 -5.06 -5.19 -4.77
C LEU A 608 -5.52 -3.75 -4.63
N VAL A 609 -6.69 -3.42 -5.18
CA VAL A 609 -7.25 -2.06 -5.21
C VAL A 609 -8.62 -2.08 -4.54
N ASN A 610 -9.09 -0.95 -4.02
CA ASN A 610 -10.47 -0.85 -3.55
C ASN A 610 -11.37 -0.53 -4.75
N ASP A 611 -12.40 -1.34 -4.98
CA ASP A 611 -13.48 -1.09 -5.93
C ASP A 611 -14.81 -1.02 -5.16
N ALA A 612 -15.21 0.22 -4.85
CA ALA A 612 -16.42 0.47 -4.08
C ALA A 612 -17.70 0.19 -4.87
N GLU A 613 -17.67 0.32 -6.21
CA GLU A 613 -18.82 0.08 -7.08
C GLU A 613 -19.15 -1.42 -7.11
N SER A 614 -18.10 -2.24 -7.30
CA SER A 614 -18.21 -3.70 -7.34
C SER A 614 -18.26 -4.35 -5.94
N ASN A 615 -18.12 -3.54 -4.88
CA ASN A 615 -18.06 -3.98 -3.48
C ASN A 615 -16.97 -5.04 -3.23
N VAL A 616 -15.78 -4.82 -3.80
CA VAL A 616 -14.58 -5.65 -3.62
C VAL A 616 -13.43 -4.77 -3.17
N PHE A 617 -12.71 -5.21 -2.14
CA PHE A 617 -11.73 -4.38 -1.46
C PHE A 617 -10.30 -4.95 -1.57
N ASN A 618 -9.33 -4.08 -1.33
CA ASN A 618 -7.94 -4.46 -1.28
C ASN A 618 -7.72 -5.49 -0.17
N GLY A 619 -7.20 -6.66 -0.55
CA GLY A 619 -6.99 -7.78 0.34
C GLY A 619 -8.10 -8.84 0.30
N ASP A 620 -9.18 -8.62 -0.45
CA ASP A 620 -10.23 -9.62 -0.61
C ASP A 620 -9.74 -10.80 -1.43
N ILE A 621 -10.08 -12.00 -0.96
CA ILE A 621 -9.72 -13.26 -1.60
C ILE A 621 -10.85 -13.68 -2.52
N GLY A 622 -10.51 -13.99 -3.77
CA GLY A 622 -11.43 -14.50 -4.77
C GLY A 622 -10.93 -15.81 -5.37
N TYR A 623 -11.81 -16.44 -6.16
CA TYR A 623 -11.48 -17.63 -6.94
C TYR A 623 -11.84 -17.39 -8.40
N ILE A 624 -10.92 -17.67 -9.31
CA ILE A 624 -11.20 -17.59 -10.75
C ILE A 624 -12.21 -18.69 -11.10
N THR A 625 -13.36 -18.33 -11.67
CA THR A 625 -14.42 -19.25 -12.07
C THR A 625 -14.43 -19.52 -13.57
N ASP A 626 -13.94 -18.57 -14.37
CA ASP A 626 -13.88 -18.70 -15.82
C ASP A 626 -12.75 -17.89 -16.47
N LEU A 627 -12.32 -18.34 -17.64
CA LEU A 627 -11.31 -17.69 -18.48
C LEU A 627 -11.87 -17.56 -19.89
N LEU A 628 -12.17 -16.34 -20.33
CA LEU A 628 -12.76 -16.07 -21.64
C LEU A 628 -11.71 -15.50 -22.61
N PRO A 629 -11.30 -16.23 -23.66
CA PRO A 629 -10.35 -15.73 -24.65
C PRO A 629 -10.91 -14.55 -25.45
N ALA A 630 -10.03 -13.61 -25.82
CA ALA A 630 -10.33 -12.41 -26.61
C ALA A 630 -11.20 -12.59 -27.87
N LYS A 631 -11.20 -13.79 -28.46
CA LYS A 631 -12.04 -14.11 -29.62
C LYS A 631 -13.54 -14.22 -29.31
N TYR A 632 -13.91 -14.37 -28.04
CA TYR A 632 -15.27 -14.56 -27.57
C TYR A 632 -15.80 -13.40 -26.72
N THR A 633 -14.98 -12.37 -26.50
CA THR A 633 -15.34 -11.21 -25.68
C THR A 633 -15.69 -10.00 -26.54
N GLU A 634 -16.61 -9.17 -26.06
CA GLU A 634 -16.96 -7.90 -26.73
C GLU A 634 -15.80 -6.91 -26.67
N SER A 635 -15.02 -6.95 -25.58
CA SER A 635 -13.81 -6.14 -25.37
C SER A 635 -12.66 -6.49 -26.32
N LYS A 636 -12.72 -7.65 -27.00
CA LYS A 636 -11.63 -8.25 -27.78
C LYS A 636 -10.35 -8.47 -26.96
N GLN A 637 -10.48 -8.59 -25.64
CA GLN A 637 -9.40 -8.88 -24.71
C GLN A 637 -9.69 -10.18 -23.94
N ASP A 638 -8.65 -10.82 -23.42
CA ASP A 638 -8.83 -11.95 -22.52
C ASP A 638 -9.47 -11.45 -21.21
N GLU A 639 -10.49 -12.15 -20.72
CA GLU A 639 -11.27 -11.77 -19.54
C GLU A 639 -11.19 -12.86 -18.47
N LEU A 640 -10.97 -12.45 -17.22
CA LEU A 640 -11.02 -13.32 -16.04
C LEU A 640 -12.34 -13.09 -15.31
N THR A 641 -13.10 -14.16 -15.08
CA THR A 641 -14.25 -14.13 -14.20
C THR A 641 -13.83 -14.61 -12.82
N ILE A 642 -14.06 -13.80 -11.79
CA ILE A 642 -13.59 -14.04 -10.43
C ILE A 642 -14.73 -13.90 -9.45
N GLN A 643 -14.94 -14.94 -8.65
CA GLN A 643 -15.90 -14.96 -7.54
C GLN A 643 -15.25 -14.43 -6.27
N PHE A 644 -15.68 -13.25 -5.83
CA PHE A 644 -15.37 -12.64 -4.55
C PHE A 644 -16.56 -12.79 -3.60
N ASP A 645 -16.52 -13.78 -2.73
CA ASP A 645 -17.33 -13.83 -1.51
C ASP A 645 -18.86 -13.58 -1.75
N GLY A 646 -19.37 -14.17 -2.84
CA GLY A 646 -20.77 -14.07 -3.29
C GLY A 646 -21.00 -13.21 -4.55
N ASN A 647 -20.06 -12.33 -4.90
CA ASN A 647 -20.10 -11.49 -6.09
C ASN A 647 -19.21 -12.07 -7.19
N GLU A 648 -19.72 -12.19 -8.42
CA GLU A 648 -18.93 -12.58 -9.59
C GLU A 648 -18.62 -11.35 -10.44
N LEU A 649 -17.34 -11.13 -10.73
CA LEU A 649 -16.87 -9.95 -11.45
C LEU A 649 -15.97 -10.36 -12.61
N VAL A 650 -16.06 -9.62 -13.71
CA VAL A 650 -15.28 -9.85 -14.92
C VAL A 650 -14.20 -8.79 -15.04
N TYR A 651 -12.95 -9.21 -15.19
CA TYR A 651 -11.79 -8.34 -15.31
C TYR A 651 -11.14 -8.52 -16.69
N PRO A 652 -11.22 -7.51 -17.57
CA PRO A 652 -10.47 -7.50 -18.81
C PRO A 652 -8.96 -7.41 -18.55
N ARG A 653 -8.16 -7.82 -19.53
CA ARG A 653 -6.70 -7.96 -19.42
C ARG A 653 -5.97 -6.72 -18.91
N ASN A 654 -6.43 -5.53 -19.30
CA ASN A 654 -5.88 -4.24 -18.84
C ASN A 654 -6.11 -3.97 -17.33
N GLU A 655 -6.98 -4.72 -16.66
CA GLU A 655 -7.27 -4.59 -15.23
C GLU A 655 -6.60 -5.67 -14.36
N TRP A 656 -5.87 -6.62 -14.97
CA TRP A 656 -5.22 -7.70 -14.21
C TRP A 656 -4.15 -7.21 -13.24
N TYR A 657 -3.66 -5.97 -13.38
CA TYR A 657 -2.78 -5.35 -12.38
C TYR A 657 -3.44 -5.23 -11.00
N LYS A 658 -4.78 -5.28 -10.92
CA LYS A 658 -5.55 -5.31 -9.68
C LYS A 658 -5.55 -6.69 -9.01
N ILE A 659 -5.03 -7.74 -9.65
CA ILE A 659 -5.20 -9.13 -9.21
C ILE A 659 -3.85 -9.82 -9.06
N ARG A 660 -3.65 -10.62 -8.01
CA ARG A 660 -2.49 -11.52 -7.85
C ARG A 660 -2.92 -12.87 -7.29
N LEU A 661 -2.08 -13.90 -7.45
CA LEU A 661 -2.26 -15.17 -6.74
C LEU A 661 -2.17 -14.97 -5.21
N ALA A 662 -2.94 -15.76 -4.47
CA ALA A 662 -3.16 -15.58 -3.03
C ALA A 662 -3.03 -16.87 -2.19
N TYR A 663 -2.43 -17.93 -2.73
CA TYR A 663 -2.07 -19.11 -1.94
C TYR A 663 -1.11 -18.75 -0.79
N ALA A 664 -0.20 -17.83 -1.07
CA ALA A 664 0.58 -17.07 -0.12
C ALA A 664 0.26 -15.58 -0.22
N MET A 665 0.28 -14.89 0.92
CA MET A 665 0.14 -13.43 0.97
C MET A 665 1.05 -12.84 2.05
N SER A 666 1.23 -11.52 1.99
CA SER A 666 1.99 -10.82 3.02
C SER A 666 1.20 -10.71 4.32
N ILE A 667 1.91 -10.69 5.44
CA ILE A 667 1.30 -10.55 6.76
C ILE A 667 0.49 -9.24 6.86
N HIS A 668 0.96 -8.15 6.25
CA HIS A 668 0.21 -6.88 6.16
C HIS A 668 -1.15 -7.05 5.47
N LYS A 669 -1.20 -7.72 4.30
CA LYS A 669 -2.45 -7.93 3.56
C LYS A 669 -3.43 -8.88 4.28
N SER A 670 -2.95 -9.62 5.29
CA SER A 670 -3.80 -10.47 6.14
C SER A 670 -4.51 -9.73 7.30
N GLN A 671 -4.22 -8.45 7.55
CA GLN A 671 -4.81 -7.68 8.66
C GLN A 671 -6.34 -7.55 8.57
N GLY A 672 -7.06 -8.11 9.53
CA GLY A 672 -8.54 -8.18 9.52
C GLY A 672 -9.11 -9.50 8.97
N SER A 673 -8.28 -10.34 8.34
CA SER A 673 -8.62 -11.73 8.01
C SER A 673 -8.29 -12.70 9.15
N GLU A 674 -8.92 -13.87 9.15
CA GLU A 674 -8.52 -15.00 9.98
C GLU A 674 -8.72 -16.30 9.18
N PHE A 675 -7.79 -17.23 9.28
CA PHE A 675 -7.76 -18.48 8.52
C PHE A 675 -7.78 -19.69 9.46
N PRO A 676 -8.49 -20.78 9.13
CA PRO A 676 -8.46 -22.01 9.93
C PRO A 676 -7.05 -22.55 10.12
N VAL A 677 -6.25 -22.60 9.05
CA VAL A 677 -4.87 -23.07 9.07
C VAL A 677 -3.93 -22.00 8.51
N VAL A 678 -2.91 -21.65 9.30
CA VAL A 678 -1.85 -20.71 8.88
C VAL A 678 -0.52 -21.41 8.87
N ILE A 679 0.21 -21.28 7.76
CA ILE A 679 1.62 -21.64 7.65
C ILE A 679 2.43 -20.34 7.65
N LEU A 680 3.32 -20.20 8.63
CA LEU A 680 4.15 -19.01 8.86
C LEU A 680 5.63 -19.34 8.63
N PRO A 681 6.13 -19.18 7.39
CA PRO A 681 7.55 -19.27 7.09
C PRO A 681 8.31 -18.03 7.59
N LEU A 682 9.36 -18.22 8.41
CA LEU A 682 10.28 -17.14 8.84
C LEU A 682 11.73 -17.59 8.79
N THR A 683 12.57 -16.78 8.15
CA THR A 683 14.00 -17.05 7.98
C THR A 683 14.83 -15.80 8.23
N ASN A 684 16.12 -16.00 8.50
CA ASN A 684 17.10 -14.93 8.72
C ASN A 684 17.32 -14.07 7.47
N GLN A 685 16.98 -14.55 6.26
CA GLN A 685 16.99 -13.72 5.05
C GLN A 685 16.00 -12.56 5.15
N SER A 686 14.88 -12.76 5.87
CA SER A 686 13.86 -11.74 6.08
C SER A 686 14.12 -10.82 7.27
N ARG A 687 15.30 -10.90 7.92
CA ARG A 687 15.63 -10.26 9.20
C ARG A 687 15.33 -8.76 9.26
N ARG A 688 15.46 -8.03 8.15
CA ARG A 688 15.14 -6.59 8.09
C ARG A 688 13.66 -6.30 8.44
N MET A 689 12.74 -7.19 8.09
CA MET A 689 11.31 -7.03 8.37
C MET A 689 10.88 -7.68 9.70
N LEU A 690 11.71 -8.53 10.28
CA LEU A 690 11.37 -9.32 11.46
C LEU A 690 11.22 -8.43 12.70
N GLN A 691 9.96 -8.18 13.06
CA GLN A 691 9.55 -7.43 14.25
C GLN A 691 8.48 -8.20 15.04
N ARG A 692 8.33 -7.85 16.32
CA ARG A 692 7.43 -8.51 17.26
C ARG A 692 5.97 -8.40 16.84
N ASN A 693 5.53 -7.20 16.46
CA ASN A 693 4.18 -6.91 15.96
C ASN A 693 3.85 -7.68 14.67
N LEU A 694 4.83 -7.87 13.77
CA LEU A 694 4.68 -8.64 12.54
C LEU A 694 4.37 -10.12 12.87
N ILE A 695 5.18 -10.76 13.71
CA ILE A 695 4.94 -12.15 14.10
C ILE A 695 3.65 -12.29 14.90
N TYR A 696 3.40 -11.38 15.84
CA TYR A 696 2.17 -11.36 16.63
C TYR A 696 0.94 -11.30 15.71
N THR A 697 0.97 -10.41 14.71
CA THR A 697 -0.12 -10.27 13.75
C THR A 697 -0.32 -11.56 12.95
N ALA A 698 0.76 -12.17 12.45
CA ALA A 698 0.70 -13.43 11.69
C ALA A 698 0.12 -14.60 12.50
N ILE A 699 0.61 -14.81 13.73
CA ILE A 699 0.16 -15.89 14.61
C ILE A 699 -1.32 -15.74 14.93
N THR A 700 -1.77 -14.51 15.18
CA THR A 700 -3.16 -14.23 15.54
C THR A 700 -4.14 -14.37 14.38
N ARG A 701 -3.66 -14.49 13.13
CA ARG A 701 -4.51 -14.83 11.98
C ARG A 701 -4.98 -16.29 12.01
N SER A 702 -4.31 -17.18 12.74
CA SER A 702 -4.70 -18.60 12.82
C SER A 702 -5.91 -18.79 13.73
N LYS A 703 -6.93 -19.53 13.27
CA LYS A 703 -8.09 -19.93 14.10
C LYS A 703 -7.90 -21.26 14.80
N SER A 704 -7.37 -22.26 14.10
CA SER A 704 -7.39 -23.65 14.58
C SER A 704 -6.01 -24.30 14.58
N LYS A 705 -5.22 -24.14 13.50
CA LYS A 705 -3.89 -24.76 13.38
C LYS A 705 -2.86 -23.74 12.92
N LEU A 706 -1.72 -23.72 13.60
CA LEU A 706 -0.56 -22.89 13.27
C LEU A 706 0.65 -23.76 12.97
N ILE A 707 1.25 -23.58 11.79
CA ILE A 707 2.50 -24.22 11.42
C ILE A 707 3.58 -23.15 11.32
N LEU A 708 4.57 -23.24 12.22
CA LEU A 708 5.74 -22.38 12.26
C LEU A 708 6.85 -23.08 11.48
N LEU A 709 7.34 -22.47 10.41
CA LEU A 709 8.33 -23.07 9.52
C LEU A 709 9.52 -22.14 9.36
N GLY A 710 10.74 -22.66 9.46
CA GLY A 710 11.95 -21.88 9.20
C GLY A 710 12.95 -21.94 10.35
N GLU A 711 13.67 -20.85 10.60
CA GLU A 711 14.81 -20.87 11.53
C GLU A 711 14.43 -20.38 12.93
N TYR A 712 14.80 -21.12 13.98
CA TYR A 712 14.49 -20.74 15.37
C TYR A 712 15.03 -19.35 15.70
N THR A 713 16.24 -19.07 15.22
CA THR A 713 16.93 -17.79 15.41
C THR A 713 16.16 -16.60 14.82
N ALA A 714 15.41 -16.81 13.74
CA ALA A 714 14.56 -15.79 13.13
C ALA A 714 13.34 -15.48 14.03
N PHE A 715 12.65 -16.52 14.53
CA PHE A 715 11.54 -16.36 15.47
C PHE A 715 11.98 -15.68 16.78
N HIS A 716 13.11 -16.11 17.33
CA HIS A 716 13.70 -15.53 18.53
C HIS A 716 14.06 -14.06 18.32
N PHE A 717 14.75 -13.74 17.22
CA PHE A 717 15.12 -12.36 16.88
C PHE A 717 13.89 -11.46 16.77
N ALA A 718 12.87 -11.84 15.99
CA ALA A 718 11.70 -10.98 15.85
C ALA A 718 10.89 -10.85 17.15
N THR A 719 10.86 -11.89 17.99
CA THR A 719 10.19 -11.80 19.29
C THR A 719 10.84 -10.74 20.18
N GLN A 720 12.17 -10.64 20.15
CA GLN A 720 12.91 -9.63 20.91
C GLN A 720 12.83 -8.25 20.26
N ASN A 721 12.87 -8.19 18.93
CA ASN A 721 12.90 -6.96 18.17
C ASN A 721 11.54 -6.26 18.15
N THR A 722 11.36 -5.20 18.95
CA THR A 722 10.17 -4.33 18.90
C THR A 722 10.10 -3.47 17.64
N GLY A 723 11.14 -3.46 16.81
CA GLY A 723 11.36 -2.40 15.85
C GLY A 723 11.77 -1.10 16.54
N THR A 724 12.00 -0.06 15.74
CA THR A 724 12.13 1.31 16.23
C THR A 724 10.73 1.82 16.57
N ALA A 725 10.55 2.38 17.77
CA ALA A 725 9.30 3.09 18.09
C ALA A 725 9.15 4.23 17.08
N ARG A 726 7.94 4.37 16.49
CA ARG A 726 7.68 5.48 15.57
C ARG A 726 7.87 6.80 16.31
N LYS A 727 8.56 7.72 15.66
CA LYS A 727 8.74 9.09 16.15
C LYS A 727 7.46 9.87 15.89
N THR A 728 6.60 9.92 16.91
CA THR A 728 5.38 10.73 16.92
C THR A 728 5.48 11.84 17.95
N TYR A 729 4.82 12.97 17.69
CA TYR A 729 4.75 14.09 18.63
C TYR A 729 3.31 14.27 19.18
N LEU A 730 2.41 13.37 18.81
CA LEU A 730 1.02 13.40 19.23
C LEU A 730 0.85 13.38 20.76
N ILE A 731 1.63 12.59 21.51
CA ILE A 731 1.49 12.50 22.97
C ILE A 731 1.84 13.85 23.61
N GLU A 732 2.93 14.45 23.17
CA GLU A 732 3.45 15.73 23.65
C GLU A 732 2.46 16.87 23.39
N ARG A 733 1.68 16.82 22.30
CA ARG A 733 0.62 17.80 22.01
C ARG A 733 -0.47 17.87 23.07
N PHE A 734 -0.69 16.77 23.82
CA PHE A 734 -1.67 16.71 24.91
C PHE A 734 -1.08 17.09 26.28
N SER A 735 0.22 17.38 26.37
CA SER A 735 0.89 17.70 27.65
C SER A 735 0.41 19.02 28.27
N ASP A 736 -0.05 19.99 27.46
CA ASP A 736 -0.58 21.29 27.92
C ASP A 736 -1.92 21.21 28.67
N VAL A 737 -2.62 20.07 28.59
CA VAL A 737 -3.94 19.84 29.25
C VAL A 737 -3.78 19.21 30.64
N LEU A 738 -2.55 18.90 31.07
CA LEU A 738 -2.26 18.44 32.42
C LEU A 738 -2.21 19.63 33.39
N PRO A 739 -2.88 19.58 34.57
CA PRO A 739 -2.62 20.55 35.63
C PRO A 739 -1.13 20.52 35.94
N GLN A 740 -0.46 21.67 35.79
CA GLN A 740 0.94 21.85 36.12
C GLN A 740 1.19 21.25 37.51
N ARG A 741 1.93 20.13 37.55
CA ARG A 741 2.52 19.66 38.79
C ARG A 741 3.57 20.68 39.17
N THR A 742 3.21 21.53 40.12
CA THR A 742 4.09 22.47 40.81
C THR A 742 5.42 21.82 41.15
N ASP A 743 6.48 22.49 40.75
CA ASP A 743 7.88 22.19 41.04
C ASP A 743 8.15 21.92 42.53
N SER A 744 8.72 20.75 42.80
CA SER A 744 9.66 20.46 43.90
C SER A 744 10.25 19.09 43.57
N SER A 745 11.54 18.86 43.38
CA SER A 745 12.71 19.44 44.06
C SER A 745 13.97 19.10 43.27
N SER A 746 14.84 20.10 43.16
CA SER A 746 16.27 19.99 42.92
C SER A 746 16.96 18.90 43.77
N GLN A 747 17.69 17.98 43.14
CA GLN A 747 18.89 17.37 43.71
C GLN A 747 19.78 16.79 42.60
N SER A 748 21.03 17.25 42.58
CA SER A 748 22.11 16.91 41.66
C SER A 748 22.59 15.45 41.81
N PRO A 749 23.14 14.82 40.76
CA PRO A 749 23.63 13.45 40.82
C PRO A 749 25.00 13.38 41.51
N VAL A 750 25.13 12.47 42.48
CA VAL A 750 26.38 12.17 43.19
C VAL A 750 27.12 11.04 42.46
N HIS A 751 28.38 11.31 42.13
CA HIS A 751 29.43 10.38 41.70
C HIS A 751 29.51 9.11 42.56
N LEU A 752 29.65 7.94 41.92
CA LEU A 752 30.26 6.75 42.52
C LEU A 752 31.20 6.09 41.49
N GLU A 753 32.44 5.90 41.93
CA GLU A 753 33.63 5.53 41.18
C GLU A 753 33.71 4.04 40.80
N GLU A 754 34.36 3.79 39.66
CA GLU A 754 34.81 2.49 39.17
C GLU A 754 35.95 1.91 40.03
N LEU A 755 35.97 0.59 40.19
CA LEU A 755 37.15 -0.16 40.62
C LEU A 755 37.31 -1.39 39.73
N ASP A 756 38.28 -1.26 38.83
CA ASP A 756 38.87 -2.26 37.95
C ASP A 756 39.35 -3.52 38.69
N LYS A 757 39.16 -4.70 38.09
CA LYS A 757 40.11 -5.83 38.18
C LYS A 757 39.90 -6.86 37.06
N LYS A 758 40.85 -6.85 36.13
CA LYS A 758 41.12 -7.86 35.09
C LYS A 758 41.47 -9.22 35.69
N THR A 759 41.03 -10.33 35.08
CA THR A 759 41.92 -11.47 34.73
C THR A 759 41.29 -12.38 33.66
N GLU A 760 42.10 -12.74 32.66
CA GLU A 760 41.83 -13.71 31.58
C GLU A 760 41.89 -15.17 32.06
N PRO A 761 41.30 -16.15 31.32
CA PRO A 761 41.31 -17.56 31.68
C PRO A 761 42.45 -18.36 31.01
N GLN A 762 43.04 -19.29 31.78
CA GLN A 762 43.94 -20.36 31.30
C GLN A 762 43.26 -21.74 31.38
N SER A 763 43.63 -22.55 30.40
CA SER A 763 43.36 -23.97 30.15
C SER A 763 43.85 -24.92 31.26
N GLU A 764 43.17 -26.05 31.47
CA GLU A 764 43.70 -27.41 31.19
C GLU A 764 42.72 -28.55 31.54
N LEU A 765 42.99 -29.69 30.89
CA LEU A 765 42.27 -30.95 30.78
C LEU A 765 42.16 -31.77 32.09
N VAL A 766 41.28 -32.78 32.12
CA VAL A 766 41.62 -34.21 32.38
C VAL A 766 40.39 -35.12 32.22
N SER A 767 40.67 -36.26 31.59
CA SER A 767 39.92 -37.48 31.24
C SER A 767 39.29 -38.29 32.37
N VAL A 768 38.24 -39.09 32.08
CA VAL A 768 38.04 -40.44 32.65
C VAL A 768 37.36 -41.37 31.63
N GLU A 769 37.83 -42.62 31.62
CA GLU A 769 37.62 -43.73 30.69
C GLU A 769 36.31 -44.52 30.85
N ASN A 770 36.07 -45.33 29.82
CA ASN A 770 34.99 -46.28 29.59
C ASN A 770 34.93 -47.46 30.59
N HIS A 771 33.72 -47.97 30.80
CA HIS A 771 33.48 -49.39 31.04
C HIS A 771 32.46 -49.93 30.04
N SER A 772 32.88 -51.00 29.37
CA SER A 772 32.13 -51.86 28.47
C SER A 772 31.27 -52.86 29.24
N ASP A 773 30.09 -53.18 28.73
CA ASP A 773 29.65 -54.58 28.60
C ASP A 773 28.62 -54.74 27.48
N SER A 774 28.77 -55.86 26.78
CA SER A 774 28.12 -56.28 25.53
C SER A 774 26.92 -57.19 25.77
N SER A 775 25.89 -57.14 24.90
CA SER A 775 25.45 -58.28 24.03
C SER A 775 24.05 -58.09 23.40
N ASP A 776 24.01 -58.30 22.08
CA ASP A 776 22.91 -58.68 21.17
C ASP A 776 21.70 -57.72 21.01
N SER A 777 21.19 -57.38 19.81
CA SER A 777 21.17 -58.07 18.52
C SER A 777 20.98 -57.09 17.34
N GLN A 778 21.38 -57.55 16.16
CA GLN A 778 21.55 -56.82 14.91
C GLN A 778 20.25 -56.30 14.27
N HIS A 779 20.19 -55.00 13.98
CA HIS A 779 19.66 -54.51 12.70
C HIS A 779 20.49 -53.30 12.25
N SER A 780 21.02 -53.38 11.03
CA SER A 780 21.94 -52.44 10.39
C SER A 780 21.31 -51.04 10.21
N GLN A 781 21.72 -50.08 11.03
CA GLN A 781 21.57 -48.65 10.71
C GLN A 781 22.73 -48.24 9.81
N GLN A 782 22.47 -48.06 8.51
CA GLN A 782 23.34 -47.26 7.67
C GLN A 782 23.33 -45.83 8.23
N GLY A 783 24.48 -45.39 8.74
CA GLY A 783 24.66 -44.01 9.18
C GLY A 783 24.63 -43.07 7.99
N TYR A 784 23.55 -42.32 7.81
CA TYR A 784 23.51 -41.22 6.86
C TYR A 784 24.33 -40.06 7.43
N ARG A 785 25.49 -39.78 6.82
CA ARG A 785 26.32 -38.62 7.16
C ARG A 785 26.00 -37.50 6.18
N LEU A 786 25.46 -36.39 6.69
CA LEU A 786 25.23 -35.17 5.93
C LEU A 786 26.58 -34.63 5.41
N THR A 787 26.66 -34.43 4.09
CA THR A 787 27.77 -33.78 3.39
C THR A 787 27.23 -32.62 2.56
N LYS A 788 28.10 -31.70 2.13
CA LYS A 788 27.72 -30.59 1.24
C LYS A 788 27.08 -31.07 -0.07
N ASP A 789 27.36 -32.30 -0.48
CA ASP A 789 26.89 -32.86 -1.75
C ASP A 789 25.55 -33.60 -1.64
N ASN A 790 25.15 -34.04 -0.43
CA ASN A 790 23.93 -34.86 -0.25
C ASN A 790 22.81 -34.16 0.54
N TYR A 791 23.06 -33.02 1.19
CA TYR A 791 22.06 -32.40 2.08
C TYR A 791 20.77 -31.95 1.37
N LEU A 792 20.84 -31.61 0.08
CA LEU A 792 19.67 -31.25 -0.75
C LEU A 792 18.89 -32.47 -1.26
N SER A 793 19.47 -33.67 -1.18
CA SER A 793 18.86 -34.92 -1.67
C SER A 793 18.22 -35.75 -0.57
N ILE A 794 18.45 -35.39 0.69
CA ILE A 794 17.87 -36.08 1.85
C ILE A 794 16.48 -35.51 2.10
N ASP A 795 15.51 -36.40 2.34
CA ASP A 795 14.15 -35.98 2.68
C ASP A 795 14.18 -35.11 3.96
N PRO A 796 13.77 -33.83 3.90
CA PRO A 796 13.71 -32.97 5.08
C PRO A 796 12.78 -33.48 6.19
N MET A 797 11.91 -34.45 5.90
CA MET A 797 11.02 -35.10 6.87
C MET A 797 11.62 -36.36 7.51
N ILE A 798 12.93 -36.59 7.37
CA ILE A 798 13.59 -37.75 7.96
C ILE A 798 13.36 -37.79 9.49
N GLY A 799 12.75 -38.88 9.96
CA GLY A 799 12.38 -39.05 11.38
C GLY A 799 10.96 -38.63 11.76
N LEU A 800 10.17 -38.05 10.85
CA LEU A 800 8.73 -37.82 11.03
C LEU A 800 7.93 -38.95 10.36
N THR A 801 7.18 -39.71 11.17
CA THR A 801 6.35 -40.80 10.65
C THR A 801 5.04 -40.26 10.05
N GLU A 802 4.50 -40.97 9.07
CA GLU A 802 3.25 -40.61 8.41
C GLU A 802 2.06 -40.61 9.40
N GLU A 803 2.12 -41.46 10.43
CA GLU A 803 1.16 -41.51 11.54
C GLU A 803 1.20 -40.25 12.40
N GLU A 804 2.38 -39.68 12.68
CA GLU A 804 2.52 -38.43 13.43
C GLU A 804 1.98 -37.22 12.67
N ILE A 805 2.14 -37.23 11.34
CA ILE A 805 1.57 -36.23 10.44
C ILE A 805 0.03 -36.35 10.41
N GLN A 806 -0.50 -37.57 10.30
CA GLN A 806 -1.95 -37.83 10.34
C GLN A 806 -2.59 -37.43 11.67
N HIS A 807 -1.93 -37.71 12.79
CA HIS A 807 -2.44 -37.32 14.11
C HIS A 807 -2.55 -35.79 14.25
N PHE A 808 -1.65 -35.01 13.65
CA PHE A 808 -1.68 -33.55 13.79
C PHE A 808 -2.94 -32.91 13.17
N PHE A 809 -3.41 -33.46 12.05
CA PHE A 809 -4.54 -32.92 11.31
C PHE A 809 -5.87 -33.63 11.63
N LYS A 810 -5.86 -34.75 12.34
CA LYS A 810 -7.05 -35.32 12.99
C LYS A 810 -7.33 -34.58 14.30
N ASN A 811 -8.01 -33.43 14.19
CA ASN A 811 -8.89 -32.79 15.18
C ASN A 811 -9.09 -31.33 14.82
#